data_AF-A0A6G9Z4U9-F1
#
_entry.id   AF-A0A6G9Z4U9-F1
#
_cell.length_a   1.000
_cell.length_b   1.000
_cell.length_c   1.000
_cell.angle_alpha   90.00
_cell.angle_beta   90.00
_cell.angle_gamma   90.00
#
_symmetry.space_group_name_H-M   'P 1'
#
loop_
_entity.id
_entity.type
_entity.pdbx_description
1 polymer ?
#
loop_
_entity_poly.entity_id
_entity_poly.type
_entity_poly.pdbx_seq_one_letter_code
_entity_poly.pdbx_strand_id
1 'polypeptide(L)'
;MVSYSSRRLAVVRVPGVERLRAVRGPLRAGAALVGAVRRDPRLLRELAAGLFGAGPAAAVSPEHVPPPGLAEFATTVHAAQVVPAPVAAVAAYLADLSRLGEWFTLHAGWRGQPPGVLREGLTFTQHALVMGLPADIRWTVTEAGEAGFALRGEGPQRVRLGYWITVAPTGSETTVSFDAGVAGPPIEGPLGGSVTRSLGAAMRDSLARLPEAIAAAGPVRPRGARAPVRHLASGVELDPATPVLVGVGQLVQREPDQARDPARLAAEALRRAAADAGPGAVLLRQAQAVFAVACASWQYRDLGAAVAELVGARGADTVQSSMFGGDGGQLVINEAAAAVAAGDYDIVLVTGAEAGATQAAAQRAGTVLRWPEQGPGVRPTRTVGIDQPASNAAETAAGLIAPIDVYALLESANRHRLGRTPADHAAAVARLWSRLSAVAAGNEYAWQPREFEAAQIATVSPDNRMVSLPYTKLECANLQVDMASGIVVCSAAAAQAAGVPQDKWVFIHAGASGHDEWFTSERAELAASPAIRALGAAALAHTGIGPERLRHVDLYACFPVAVQIAARELGLPIEDPRRPLSVTGGLTFGGGPGNNYGGHAVATLVTKLRAEPDSFGLATSLGWYVTKHALGVYSATPPTRGFRHVTPVIEHPPARPARSAYSGPAVVEAYTVPHGRDGAPEAAVLSLLTPAGERVLLRRSEPELIAALLEGDLLGLPVTVSENGIRVEGSERVALPAPPPPPVLVQRRGAVTVITVNRPQVRNAIDLATAVGIERALDGFEADPAARVAILTGAGGYFCAGMDLKAAARGEVPFTEGRGPLGIAAKPPGKPLIAAVEGPALAGGCELALAADLVVAARDSIFGIPEVKRGLVAVGGGVLRLARRLPRAIALELALTGDPITAVRAAELGLVNALADPGGALEAALALAERIAVNAPLSVAASKRIIDESVDWPTGEGFARQGEIAGAALSSEDAAEGVLAFTQKRPPVWKGR
;
A
#
# COMPACT_ATOMS: atom_id res chain seq x y z
N MET A 1 -52.43 -36.66 -5.45
CA MET A 1 -52.24 -37.79 -6.38
C MET A 1 -50.91 -37.56 -7.09
N VAL A 2 -49.94 -38.45 -6.87
CA VAL A 2 -48.62 -38.59 -7.55
C VAL A 2 -47.60 -37.45 -7.31
N SER A 3 -46.31 -37.63 -7.02
CA SER A 3 -45.46 -38.67 -6.40
C SER A 3 -44.07 -38.02 -6.30
N TYR A 4 -43.47 -37.99 -5.12
CA TYR A 4 -42.09 -37.54 -4.89
C TYR A 4 -41.12 -38.72 -5.06
N SER A 5 -40.10 -38.59 -5.91
CA SER A 5 -38.94 -39.49 -5.88
C SER A 5 -37.66 -38.86 -6.44
N SER A 6 -36.70 -38.70 -5.52
CA SER A 6 -35.24 -38.88 -5.61
C SER A 6 -34.49 -38.78 -6.96
N ARG A 7 -33.45 -37.92 -7.02
CA ARG A 7 -32.02 -38.30 -7.10
C ARG A 7 -31.05 -37.11 -7.28
N ARG A 8 -30.06 -37.08 -6.37
CA ARG A 8 -28.60 -36.84 -6.52
C ARG A 8 -28.09 -35.48 -7.01
N LEU A 9 -27.62 -34.69 -6.04
CA LEU A 9 -26.54 -33.69 -6.21
C LEU A 9 -25.17 -34.39 -6.09
N ALA A 10 -24.28 -34.06 -7.01
CA ALA A 10 -22.92 -34.58 -7.11
C ALA A 10 -22.00 -33.93 -6.05
N VAL A 11 -21.28 -34.78 -5.32
CA VAL A 11 -20.24 -34.40 -4.35
C VAL A 11 -18.90 -34.34 -5.07
N VAL A 12 -18.26 -33.17 -5.03
CA VAL A 12 -16.86 -32.96 -5.46
C VAL A 12 -15.95 -33.63 -4.44
N ARG A 13 -15.13 -34.59 -4.90
CA ARG A 13 -14.13 -35.31 -4.09
C ARG A 13 -12.84 -34.48 -3.98
N VAL A 14 -12.41 -34.22 -2.75
CA VAL A 14 -11.05 -33.79 -2.40
C VAL A 14 -10.23 -35.04 -2.05
N PRO A 15 -9.06 -35.30 -2.65
CA PRO A 15 -8.22 -36.45 -2.30
C PRO A 15 -7.24 -36.10 -1.17
N GLY A 16 -7.15 -36.95 -0.14
CA GLY A 16 -6.04 -36.84 0.83
C GLY A 16 -6.22 -37.38 2.25
N VAL A 17 -6.97 -38.46 2.49
CA VAL A 17 -6.88 -39.19 3.78
C VAL A 17 -6.95 -40.69 3.52
N GLU A 18 -5.82 -41.29 3.14
CA GLU A 18 -5.64 -42.75 3.22
C GLU A 18 -4.15 -43.14 3.14
N ARG A 19 -3.35 -42.76 4.15
CA ARG A 19 -2.09 -43.44 4.50
C ARG A 19 -1.85 -43.45 6.01
N LEU A 20 -2.77 -44.06 6.74
CA LEU A 20 -2.56 -44.48 8.13
C LEU A 20 -2.89 -45.97 8.25
N ARG A 21 -2.03 -46.82 7.67
CA ARG A 21 -1.99 -48.28 7.89
C ARG A 21 -0.71 -48.88 7.31
N ALA A 22 0.46 -48.42 7.76
CA ALA A 22 1.74 -49.09 7.49
C ALA A 22 2.83 -48.72 8.51
N VAL A 23 2.52 -48.62 9.81
CA VAL A 23 3.52 -48.42 10.86
C VAL A 23 3.20 -49.31 12.07
N ARG A 24 3.27 -50.63 11.88
CA ARG A 24 3.33 -51.61 12.99
C ARG A 24 4.29 -52.79 12.75
N GLY A 25 5.00 -52.82 11.62
CA GLY A 25 6.06 -53.79 11.31
C GLY A 25 7.49 -53.43 11.77
N PRO A 26 7.97 -52.17 11.70
CA PRO A 26 9.40 -51.88 11.87
C PRO A 26 9.90 -51.86 13.34
N LEU A 27 9.01 -51.72 14.31
CA LEU A 27 9.38 -51.63 15.73
C LEU A 27 9.67 -53.00 16.39
N ARG A 28 9.39 -54.12 15.71
CA ARG A 28 9.79 -55.47 16.17
C ARG A 28 11.10 -55.98 15.56
N ALA A 29 11.60 -55.36 14.49
CA ALA A 29 12.89 -55.71 13.87
C ALA A 29 14.09 -55.06 14.59
N GLY A 30 13.93 -53.84 15.12
CA GLY A 30 15.00 -53.13 15.84
C GLY A 30 15.43 -53.79 17.16
N ALA A 31 14.50 -54.44 17.87
CA ALA A 31 14.81 -55.13 19.13
C ALA A 31 15.57 -56.45 18.93
N ALA A 32 15.39 -57.12 17.79
CA ALA A 32 16.12 -58.35 17.45
C ALA A 32 17.56 -58.07 17.01
N LEU A 33 17.80 -56.93 16.34
CA LEU A 33 19.13 -56.54 15.83
C LEU A 33 20.09 -56.14 16.96
N VAL A 34 19.60 -55.45 17.99
CA VAL A 34 20.40 -55.08 19.18
C VAL A 34 20.78 -56.31 20.02
N GLY A 35 19.98 -57.36 19.99
CA GLY A 35 20.27 -58.64 20.66
C GLY A 35 21.32 -59.49 19.93
N ALA A 36 21.33 -59.48 18.59
CA ALA A 36 22.25 -60.26 17.77
C ALA A 36 23.68 -59.67 17.77
N VAL A 37 23.83 -58.35 17.73
CA VAL A 37 25.14 -57.65 17.75
C VAL A 37 25.87 -57.85 19.08
N ARG A 38 25.16 -58.14 20.18
CA ARG A 38 25.77 -58.47 21.48
C ARG A 38 26.36 -59.88 21.56
N ARG A 39 26.01 -60.81 20.66
CA ARG A 39 26.46 -62.22 20.73
C ARG A 39 27.53 -62.59 19.70
N ASP A 40 27.72 -61.82 18.63
CA ASP A 40 28.83 -62.02 17.69
C ASP A 40 29.39 -60.68 17.14
N PRO A 41 30.59 -60.24 17.58
CA PRO A 41 31.23 -59.02 17.10
C PRO A 41 31.66 -59.05 15.62
N ARG A 42 31.56 -60.18 14.91
CA ARG A 42 31.92 -60.28 13.49
C ARG A 42 30.88 -59.67 12.55
N LEU A 43 29.61 -59.55 12.98
CA LEU A 43 28.54 -58.86 12.23
C LEU A 43 28.80 -57.35 12.07
N LEU A 44 29.56 -56.74 13.00
CA LEU A 44 30.01 -55.35 12.90
C LEU A 44 31.02 -55.14 11.76
N ARG A 45 31.75 -56.19 11.35
CA ARG A 45 32.76 -56.13 10.29
C ARG A 45 32.16 -56.30 8.89
N GLU A 46 31.08 -57.07 8.73
CA GLU A 46 30.37 -57.18 7.45
C GLU A 46 29.49 -55.96 7.16
N LEU A 47 28.90 -55.32 8.18
CA LEU A 47 28.19 -54.03 8.03
C LEU A 47 29.14 -52.88 7.66
N ALA A 48 30.39 -52.90 8.15
CA ALA A 48 31.41 -51.93 7.77
C ALA A 48 31.96 -52.14 6.34
N ALA A 49 31.87 -53.35 5.78
CA ALA A 49 32.27 -53.63 4.40
C ALA A 49 31.21 -53.25 3.36
N GLY A 50 29.92 -53.20 3.74
CA GLY A 50 28.83 -52.69 2.89
C GLY A 50 28.78 -51.17 2.75
N LEU A 51 29.55 -50.43 3.55
CA LEU A 51 29.67 -48.96 3.50
C LEU A 51 30.66 -48.44 2.44
N PHE A 52 31.35 -49.34 1.72
CA PHE A 52 32.31 -48.98 0.67
C PHE A 52 31.92 -49.47 -0.74
N GLY A 53 30.63 -49.75 -0.97
CA GLY A 53 30.11 -49.97 -2.32
C GLY A 53 30.11 -48.66 -3.13
N ALA A 54 30.89 -48.64 -4.21
CA ALA A 54 30.98 -47.53 -5.16
C ALA A 54 29.58 -47.09 -5.64
N GLY A 55 29.23 -45.83 -5.34
CA GLY A 55 28.08 -45.16 -5.94
C GLY A 55 28.29 -44.92 -7.44
N PRO A 56 27.22 -44.78 -8.23
CA PRO A 56 27.32 -44.55 -9.67
C PRO A 56 28.07 -43.24 -9.95
N ALA A 57 28.91 -43.28 -10.98
CA ALA A 57 29.82 -42.21 -11.37
C ALA A 57 29.13 -40.84 -11.38
N ALA A 58 29.68 -39.91 -10.59
CA ALA A 58 29.37 -38.49 -10.69
C ALA A 58 29.62 -38.03 -12.13
N ALA A 59 28.64 -37.33 -12.70
CA ALA A 59 28.88 -36.55 -13.90
C ALA A 59 30.03 -35.58 -13.60
N VAL A 60 31.07 -35.66 -14.42
CA VAL A 60 32.30 -34.88 -14.30
C VAL A 60 31.93 -33.40 -14.29
N SER A 61 32.09 -32.74 -13.13
CA SER A 61 32.08 -31.28 -13.07
C SER A 61 33.14 -30.76 -14.04
N PRO A 62 32.86 -29.71 -14.84
CA PRO A 62 33.89 -29.09 -15.66
C PRO A 62 35.10 -28.76 -14.79
N GLU A 63 36.29 -29.05 -15.31
CA GLU A 63 37.56 -28.82 -14.62
C GLU A 63 37.61 -27.37 -14.13
N HIS A 64 37.63 -27.16 -12.80
CA HIS A 64 37.66 -25.83 -12.22
C HIS A 64 39.00 -25.16 -12.55
N VAL A 65 38.94 -24.05 -13.30
CA VAL A 65 40.10 -23.22 -13.61
C VAL A 65 40.11 -22.03 -12.64
N PRO A 66 41.11 -21.91 -11.74
CA PRO A 66 41.20 -20.80 -10.79
C PRO A 66 41.34 -19.45 -11.52
N PRO A 67 40.61 -18.40 -11.10
CA PRO A 67 40.71 -17.08 -11.73
C PRO A 67 42.08 -16.42 -11.50
N PRO A 68 42.56 -15.59 -12.45
CA PRO A 68 43.77 -14.78 -12.27
C PRO A 68 43.71 -13.94 -10.99
N GLY A 69 44.82 -13.89 -10.26
CA GLY A 69 44.93 -13.14 -9.01
C GLY A 69 44.39 -13.84 -7.75
N LEU A 70 43.81 -15.05 -7.87
CA LEU A 70 43.46 -15.89 -6.70
C LEU A 70 44.69 -16.47 -6.00
N ALA A 71 45.76 -16.75 -6.76
CA ALA A 71 47.02 -17.27 -6.24
C ALA A 71 47.77 -16.30 -5.30
N GLU A 72 47.37 -15.03 -5.25
CA GLU A 72 47.95 -14.01 -4.35
C GLU A 72 47.51 -14.18 -2.89
N PHE A 73 46.56 -15.07 -2.62
CA PHE A 73 45.96 -15.25 -1.30
C PHE A 73 46.44 -16.54 -0.65
N ALA A 74 46.81 -16.45 0.64
CA ALA A 74 47.32 -17.57 1.41
C ALA A 74 46.27 -18.69 1.62
N THR A 75 44.98 -18.34 1.59
CA THR A 75 43.87 -19.28 1.70
C THR A 75 42.86 -19.01 0.59
N THR A 76 42.49 -20.05 -0.15
CA THR A 76 41.54 -19.98 -1.24
C THR A 76 40.42 -21.00 -1.06
N VAL A 77 39.23 -20.68 -1.59
CA VAL A 77 38.05 -21.52 -1.52
C VAL A 77 37.27 -21.40 -2.83
N HIS A 78 36.71 -22.51 -3.28
CA HIS A 78 35.84 -22.58 -4.46
C HIS A 78 34.50 -23.23 -4.11
N ALA A 79 33.42 -22.72 -4.71
CA ALA A 79 32.10 -23.34 -4.72
C ALA A 79 31.42 -23.07 -6.06
N ALA A 80 30.57 -23.99 -6.52
CA ALA A 80 29.77 -23.80 -7.72
C ALA A 80 28.35 -24.37 -7.53
N GLN A 81 27.38 -23.78 -8.20
CA GLN A 81 25.98 -24.21 -8.18
C GLN A 81 25.37 -24.05 -9.57
N VAL A 82 24.59 -25.05 -9.99
CA VAL A 82 23.75 -24.94 -11.18
C VAL A 82 22.45 -24.24 -10.82
N VAL A 83 22.15 -23.15 -11.51
CA VAL A 83 20.94 -22.34 -11.37
C VAL A 83 20.02 -22.65 -12.55
N PRO A 84 18.75 -23.04 -12.31
CA PRO A 84 17.79 -23.39 -13.36
C PRO A 84 17.21 -22.15 -14.05
N ALA A 85 18.08 -21.27 -14.55
CA ALA A 85 17.73 -20.06 -15.28
C ALA A 85 18.76 -19.79 -16.40
N PRO A 86 18.36 -19.13 -17.52
CA PRO A 86 19.28 -18.74 -18.58
C PRO A 86 20.36 -17.79 -18.10
N VAL A 87 21.58 -17.89 -18.67
CA VAL A 87 22.76 -17.12 -18.24
C VAL A 87 22.53 -15.62 -18.21
N ALA A 88 21.75 -15.09 -19.15
CA ALA A 88 21.40 -13.67 -19.20
C ALA A 88 20.61 -13.21 -17.98
N ALA A 89 19.67 -14.02 -17.47
CA ALA A 89 18.86 -13.69 -16.29
C ALA A 89 19.69 -13.76 -15.01
N VAL A 90 20.57 -14.76 -14.90
CA VAL A 90 21.48 -14.92 -13.76
C VAL A 90 22.51 -13.79 -13.73
N ALA A 91 23.13 -13.47 -14.86
CA ALA A 91 24.07 -12.36 -14.98
C ALA A 91 23.39 -11.01 -14.67
N ALA A 92 22.18 -10.78 -15.18
CA ALA A 92 21.40 -9.58 -14.90
C ALA A 92 21.12 -9.39 -13.40
N TYR A 93 20.73 -10.46 -12.73
CA TYR A 93 20.46 -10.46 -11.30
C TYR A 93 21.72 -10.16 -10.48
N LEU A 94 22.83 -10.82 -10.81
CA LEU A 94 24.10 -10.65 -10.10
C LEU A 94 24.77 -9.29 -10.38
N ALA A 95 24.44 -8.63 -11.49
CA ALA A 95 24.96 -7.31 -11.84
C ALA A 95 24.38 -6.16 -11.00
N ASP A 96 23.31 -6.39 -10.23
CA ASP A 96 22.77 -5.40 -9.30
C ASP A 96 23.27 -5.70 -7.88
N LEU A 97 24.34 -5.02 -7.47
CA LEU A 97 24.93 -5.25 -6.16
C LEU A 97 24.00 -4.84 -5.01
N SER A 98 22.93 -4.07 -5.26
CA SER A 98 21.96 -3.73 -4.22
C SER A 98 21.18 -4.96 -3.74
N ARG A 99 21.09 -5.98 -4.61
CA ARG A 99 20.48 -7.29 -4.37
C ARG A 99 21.45 -8.29 -3.75
N LEU A 100 22.71 -7.91 -3.52
CA LEU A 100 23.70 -8.82 -2.92
C LEU A 100 23.18 -9.43 -1.60
N GLY A 101 22.42 -8.66 -0.81
CA GLY A 101 21.82 -9.12 0.45
C GLY A 101 20.69 -10.15 0.30
N GLU A 102 20.15 -10.37 -0.90
CA GLU A 102 19.09 -11.35 -1.14
C GLU A 102 19.63 -12.79 -1.19
N TRP A 103 20.90 -12.97 -1.55
CA TRP A 103 21.50 -14.30 -1.73
C TRP A 103 22.85 -14.48 -1.01
N PHE A 104 23.63 -13.43 -0.80
CA PHE A 104 24.96 -13.53 -0.19
C PHE A 104 24.87 -13.54 1.34
N THR A 105 25.12 -14.70 1.97
CA THR A 105 24.90 -14.92 3.41
C THR A 105 25.84 -14.16 4.33
N LEU A 106 26.98 -13.70 3.81
CA LEU A 106 27.92 -12.88 4.57
C LEU A 106 27.52 -11.39 4.57
N HIS A 107 26.52 -10.98 3.79
CA HIS A 107 26.05 -9.59 3.75
C HIS A 107 25.19 -9.25 4.97
N ALA A 108 25.55 -8.17 5.67
CA ALA A 108 24.84 -7.67 6.86
C ALA A 108 24.34 -6.22 6.70
N GLY A 109 24.63 -5.55 5.59
CA GLY A 109 24.15 -4.20 5.28
C GLY A 109 25.15 -3.37 4.45
N TRP A 110 24.78 -2.10 4.21
CA TRP A 110 25.60 -1.13 3.50
C TRP A 110 25.97 0.05 4.39
N ARG A 111 27.20 0.53 4.27
CA ARG A 111 27.58 1.85 4.80
C ARG A 111 27.28 2.90 3.73
N GLY A 112 26.15 3.60 3.89
CA GLY A 112 25.63 4.56 2.91
C GLY A 112 24.53 3.95 2.03
N GLN A 113 24.36 4.46 0.81
CA GLN A 113 23.41 3.88 -0.14
C GLN A 113 23.92 2.50 -0.61
N PRO A 114 23.01 1.54 -0.88
CA PRO A 114 23.39 0.30 -1.55
C PRO A 114 24.20 0.60 -2.82
N PRO A 115 25.28 -0.15 -3.09
CA PRO A 115 25.92 -0.11 -4.40
C PRO A 115 24.86 -0.57 -5.39
N GLY A 116 24.49 0.30 -6.32
CA GLY A 116 23.55 -0.07 -7.37
C GLY A 116 24.23 -1.04 -8.33
N VAL A 117 24.27 -0.63 -9.59
CA VAL A 117 24.76 -1.50 -10.64
C VAL A 117 26.28 -1.68 -10.59
N LEU A 118 26.71 -2.92 -10.82
CA LEU A 118 28.09 -3.32 -10.99
C LEU A 118 28.78 -2.50 -12.11
N ARG A 119 29.92 -1.88 -11.78
CA ARG A 119 30.88 -1.29 -12.73
C ARG A 119 32.29 -1.47 -12.20
N GLU A 120 33.24 -1.67 -13.12
CA GLU A 120 34.66 -1.59 -12.80
C GLU A 120 34.98 -0.22 -12.16
N GLY A 121 35.81 -0.24 -11.12
CA GLY A 121 36.13 0.94 -10.32
C GLY A 121 35.07 1.38 -9.32
N LEU A 122 33.88 0.74 -9.25
CA LEU A 122 32.91 1.02 -8.19
C LEU A 122 33.52 0.69 -6.83
N THR A 123 33.62 1.70 -5.97
CA THR A 123 33.96 1.52 -4.57
C THR A 123 32.72 1.59 -3.71
N PHE A 124 32.55 0.64 -2.82
CA PHE A 124 31.46 0.64 -1.85
C PHE A 124 31.92 0.00 -0.55
N THR A 125 31.21 0.28 0.53
CA THR A 125 31.52 -0.31 1.84
C THR A 125 30.39 -1.25 2.22
N GLN A 126 30.68 -2.54 2.15
CA GLN A 126 29.79 -3.59 2.62
C GLN A 126 30.03 -3.78 4.11
N HIS A 127 28.94 -3.85 4.87
CA HIS A 127 28.99 -4.42 6.20
C HIS A 127 28.79 -5.93 6.08
N ALA A 128 29.79 -6.71 6.45
CA ALA A 128 29.79 -8.16 6.24
C ALA A 128 30.25 -8.94 7.48
N LEU A 129 29.89 -10.21 7.55
CA LEU A 129 30.34 -11.12 8.60
C LEU A 129 31.68 -11.74 8.22
N VAL A 130 32.75 -11.41 8.94
CA VAL A 130 34.08 -12.04 8.80
C VAL A 130 34.32 -12.90 10.04
N MET A 131 34.42 -14.21 9.86
CA MET A 131 34.46 -15.18 10.98
C MET A 131 33.29 -15.03 11.98
N GLY A 132 32.10 -14.68 11.48
CA GLY A 132 30.91 -14.47 12.30
C GLY A 132 30.87 -13.15 13.08
N LEU A 133 31.86 -12.27 12.89
CA LEU A 133 31.88 -10.92 13.47
C LEU A 133 31.61 -9.86 12.39
N PRO A 134 30.77 -8.85 12.69
CA PRO A 134 30.52 -7.75 11.76
C PRO A 134 31.78 -6.91 11.53
N ALA A 135 32.11 -6.69 10.26
CA ALA A 135 33.23 -5.88 9.82
C ALA A 135 32.85 -5.07 8.58
N ASP A 136 33.32 -3.83 8.52
CA ASP A 136 33.24 -3.03 7.30
C ASP A 136 34.34 -3.49 6.34
N ILE A 137 33.94 -3.97 5.16
CA ILE A 137 34.84 -4.30 4.07
C ILE A 137 34.67 -3.22 3.00
N ARG A 138 35.74 -2.50 2.73
CA ARG A 138 35.77 -1.58 1.60
C ARG A 138 36.09 -2.38 0.35
N TRP A 139 35.11 -2.51 -0.52
CA TRP A 139 35.25 -3.20 -1.79
C TRP A 139 35.56 -2.22 -2.91
N THR A 140 36.37 -2.70 -3.85
CA THR A 140 36.53 -2.15 -5.18
C THR A 140 36.20 -3.25 -6.18
N VAL A 141 35.29 -2.96 -7.11
CA VAL A 141 35.05 -3.84 -8.26
C VAL A 141 36.25 -3.70 -9.19
N THR A 142 37.04 -4.76 -9.35
CA THR A 142 38.24 -4.73 -10.22
C THR A 142 37.99 -5.29 -11.60
N GLU A 143 36.95 -6.11 -11.77
CA GLU A 143 36.51 -6.64 -13.06
C GLU A 143 34.99 -6.74 -13.05
N ALA A 144 34.33 -6.40 -14.16
CA ALA A 144 32.89 -6.50 -14.32
C ALA A 144 32.55 -6.78 -15.80
N GLY A 145 31.75 -7.81 -16.08
CA GLY A 145 31.31 -8.13 -17.43
C GLY A 145 30.25 -9.23 -17.49
N GLU A 146 29.87 -9.65 -18.70
CA GLU A 146 28.82 -10.66 -18.90
C GLU A 146 29.19 -12.05 -18.35
N ALA A 147 30.49 -12.32 -18.19
CA ALA A 147 31.00 -13.56 -17.61
C ALA A 147 31.08 -13.54 -16.07
N GLY A 148 30.74 -12.41 -15.43
CA GLY A 148 30.78 -12.25 -13.98
C GLY A 148 31.56 -11.03 -13.50
N PHE A 149 32.06 -11.05 -12.27
CA PHE A 149 32.76 -9.92 -11.67
C PHE A 149 33.78 -10.33 -10.60
N ALA A 150 34.73 -9.44 -10.36
CA ALA A 150 35.75 -9.58 -9.32
C ALA A 150 35.71 -8.39 -8.35
N LEU A 151 35.80 -8.69 -7.05
CA LEU A 151 35.88 -7.72 -5.97
C LEU A 151 37.22 -7.86 -5.24
N ARG A 152 37.85 -6.72 -4.95
CA ARG A 152 38.98 -6.61 -4.02
C ARG A 152 38.54 -5.85 -2.78
N GLY A 153 38.72 -6.47 -1.62
CA GLY A 153 38.27 -5.95 -0.34
C GLY A 153 39.42 -5.76 0.63
N GLU A 154 39.38 -4.66 1.39
CA GLU A 154 40.20 -4.48 2.57
C GLU A 154 39.29 -4.40 3.80
N GLY A 155 39.51 -5.31 4.74
CA GLY A 155 38.84 -5.37 6.03
C GLY A 155 39.74 -4.93 7.20
N PRO A 156 39.23 -4.95 8.44
CA PRO A 156 39.99 -4.60 9.63
C PRO A 156 41.28 -5.43 9.79
N GLN A 157 42.27 -4.90 10.51
CA GLN A 157 43.55 -5.58 10.81
C GLN A 157 44.37 -6.01 9.57
N ARG A 158 44.23 -5.30 8.44
CA ARG A 158 44.92 -5.58 7.16
C ARG A 158 44.54 -6.93 6.54
N VAL A 159 43.33 -7.43 6.82
CA VAL A 159 42.78 -8.60 6.12
C VAL A 159 42.41 -8.18 4.69
N ARG A 160 42.99 -8.86 3.71
CA ARG A 160 42.71 -8.69 2.29
C ARG A 160 41.80 -9.81 1.80
N LEU A 161 40.79 -9.43 1.02
CA LEU A 161 39.78 -10.33 0.47
C LEU A 161 39.73 -10.17 -1.05
N GLY A 162 39.56 -11.28 -1.75
CA GLY A 162 39.27 -11.30 -3.18
C GLY A 162 38.09 -12.22 -3.44
N TYR A 163 37.06 -11.75 -4.13
CA TYR A 163 35.93 -12.57 -4.58
C TYR A 163 35.84 -12.52 -6.10
N TRP A 164 35.59 -13.67 -6.73
CA TRP A 164 35.29 -13.78 -8.15
C TRP A 164 34.02 -14.60 -8.29
N ILE A 165 33.00 -13.99 -8.87
CA ILE A 165 31.78 -14.66 -9.27
C ILE A 165 31.83 -14.81 -10.78
N THR A 166 31.80 -16.03 -11.28
CA THR A 166 31.78 -16.33 -12.71
C THR A 166 30.50 -17.06 -13.08
N VAL A 167 29.95 -16.73 -14.25
CA VAL A 167 28.74 -17.34 -14.78
C VAL A 167 29.05 -18.00 -16.11
N ALA A 168 28.67 -19.28 -16.24
CA ALA A 168 28.90 -20.07 -17.45
C ALA A 168 27.63 -20.82 -17.85
N PRO A 169 27.22 -20.79 -19.13
CA PRO A 169 26.07 -21.55 -19.59
C PRO A 169 26.34 -23.06 -19.48
N THR A 170 25.34 -23.83 -19.07
CA THR A 170 25.39 -25.30 -18.99
C THR A 170 24.06 -25.86 -19.48
N GLY A 171 23.95 -26.10 -20.79
CA GLY A 171 22.68 -26.44 -21.43
C GLY A 171 21.69 -25.26 -21.38
N SER A 172 20.49 -25.49 -20.86
CA SER A 172 19.47 -24.44 -20.60
C SER A 172 19.61 -23.77 -19.23
N GLU A 173 20.58 -24.22 -18.42
CA GLU A 173 20.85 -23.76 -17.06
C GLU A 173 22.15 -22.97 -17.02
N THR A 174 22.48 -22.40 -15.87
CA THR A 174 23.70 -21.60 -15.68
C THR A 174 24.48 -22.13 -14.49
N THR A 175 25.76 -22.44 -14.69
CA THR A 175 26.67 -22.68 -13.57
C THR A 175 27.19 -21.34 -13.06
N VAL A 176 26.95 -21.06 -11.78
CA VAL A 176 27.54 -19.91 -11.07
C VAL A 176 28.66 -20.45 -10.18
N SER A 177 29.86 -19.99 -10.44
CA SER A 177 31.07 -20.33 -9.70
C SER A 177 31.47 -19.15 -8.83
N PHE A 178 31.84 -19.43 -7.58
CA PHE A 178 32.31 -18.46 -6.62
C PHE A 178 33.69 -18.91 -6.13
N ASP A 179 34.71 -18.12 -6.45
CA ASP A 179 36.04 -18.23 -5.90
C ASP A 179 36.31 -17.12 -4.89
N ALA A 180 36.95 -17.48 -3.78
CA ALA A 180 37.30 -16.53 -2.74
C ALA A 180 38.75 -16.74 -2.28
N GLY A 181 39.48 -15.65 -2.13
CA GLY A 181 40.83 -15.60 -1.57
C GLY A 181 40.85 -14.72 -0.32
N VAL A 182 41.56 -15.17 0.71
CA VAL A 182 41.79 -14.39 1.94
C VAL A 182 43.27 -14.43 2.36
N ALA A 183 43.82 -13.28 2.76
CA ALA A 183 45.21 -13.12 3.18
C ALA A 183 45.35 -12.08 4.30
N GLY A 184 46.39 -12.18 5.13
CA GLY A 184 46.69 -11.22 6.20
C GLY A 184 47.09 -11.85 7.54
N PRO A 185 47.59 -11.04 8.50
CA PRO A 185 48.27 -11.51 9.71
C PRO A 185 47.50 -12.50 10.60
N PRO A 186 46.17 -12.35 10.84
CA PRO A 186 45.43 -13.31 11.67
C PRO A 186 45.10 -14.64 10.96
N ILE A 187 45.25 -14.71 9.64
CA ILE A 187 44.84 -15.86 8.81
C ILE A 187 46.04 -16.74 8.43
N GLU A 188 47.23 -16.16 8.37
CA GLU A 188 48.51 -16.85 8.11
C GLU A 188 49.03 -17.67 9.33
N GLY A 189 48.22 -17.79 10.39
CA GLY A 189 48.47 -18.60 11.58
C GLY A 189 47.56 -19.84 11.71
N PRO A 190 47.44 -20.47 12.90
CA PRO A 190 46.72 -21.75 13.10
C PRO A 190 45.20 -21.69 12.82
N LEU A 191 44.64 -20.50 12.62
CA LEU A 191 43.23 -20.27 12.33
C LEU A 191 42.87 -20.44 10.85
N GLY A 192 43.84 -20.46 9.93
CA GLY A 192 43.60 -20.49 8.47
C GLY A 192 42.65 -21.60 8.02
N GLY A 193 42.85 -22.83 8.49
CA GLY A 193 42.00 -23.97 8.13
C GLY A 193 40.55 -23.86 8.64
N SER A 194 40.29 -23.12 9.72
CA SER A 194 38.93 -22.84 10.19
C SER A 194 38.23 -21.78 9.33
N VAL A 195 38.99 -20.77 8.89
CA VAL A 195 38.54 -19.71 7.97
C VAL A 195 38.16 -20.32 6.62
N THR A 196 38.99 -21.21 6.06
CA THR A 196 38.71 -21.92 4.80
C THR A 196 37.39 -22.67 4.86
N ARG A 197 37.14 -23.41 5.95
CA ARG A 197 35.91 -24.20 6.11
C ARG A 197 34.68 -23.32 6.30
N SER A 198 34.77 -22.29 7.13
CA SER A 198 33.65 -21.38 7.40
C SER A 198 33.29 -20.56 6.16
N LEU A 199 34.28 -20.03 5.45
CA LEU A 199 34.07 -19.30 4.21
C LEU A 199 33.48 -20.19 3.12
N GLY A 200 33.98 -21.43 2.97
CA GLY A 200 33.43 -22.37 2.00
C GLY A 200 32.00 -22.82 2.29
N ALA A 201 31.63 -22.96 3.56
CA ALA A 201 30.24 -23.20 3.94
C ALA A 201 29.36 -22.00 3.56
N ALA A 202 29.75 -20.79 3.94
CA ALA A 202 29.01 -19.57 3.62
C ALA A 202 28.85 -19.34 2.11
N MET A 203 29.87 -19.64 1.30
CA MET A 203 29.81 -19.55 -0.16
C MET A 203 28.81 -20.55 -0.76
N ARG A 204 28.84 -21.81 -0.31
CA ARG A 204 27.85 -22.82 -0.75
C ARG A 204 26.44 -22.44 -0.34
N ASP A 205 26.25 -21.97 0.88
CA ASP A 205 24.94 -21.52 1.38
C ASP A 205 24.43 -20.31 0.59
N SER A 206 25.33 -19.39 0.22
CA SER A 206 24.99 -18.24 -0.63
C SER A 206 24.53 -18.69 -2.01
N LEU A 207 25.30 -19.56 -2.66
CA LEU A 207 24.96 -20.09 -3.98
C LEU A 207 23.66 -20.92 -3.96
N ALA A 208 23.36 -21.62 -2.87
CA ALA A 208 22.14 -22.40 -2.71
C ALA A 208 20.86 -21.54 -2.64
N ARG A 209 20.95 -20.27 -2.19
CA ARG A 209 19.82 -19.32 -2.16
C ARG A 209 19.55 -18.67 -3.51
N LEU A 210 20.56 -18.61 -4.37
CA LEU A 210 20.53 -17.88 -5.62
C LEU A 210 19.38 -18.31 -6.56
N PRO A 211 19.03 -19.62 -6.72
CA PRO A 211 17.87 -20.03 -7.53
C PRO A 211 16.54 -19.45 -7.07
N GLU A 212 16.25 -19.50 -5.76
CA GLU A 212 14.99 -18.99 -5.20
C GLU A 212 14.93 -17.46 -5.27
N ALA A 213 16.05 -16.79 -5.00
CA ALA A 213 16.13 -15.33 -5.06
C ALA A 213 15.91 -14.80 -6.49
N ILE A 214 16.49 -15.45 -7.50
CA ILE A 214 16.25 -15.14 -8.92
C ILE A 214 14.79 -15.40 -9.30
N ALA A 215 14.19 -16.51 -8.84
CA ALA A 215 12.78 -16.81 -9.12
C ALA A 215 11.82 -15.80 -8.48
N ALA A 216 12.08 -15.37 -7.24
CA ALA A 216 11.26 -14.41 -6.50
C ALA A 216 11.33 -13.00 -7.09
N ALA A 217 12.48 -12.63 -7.67
CA ALA A 217 12.69 -11.34 -8.30
C ALA A 217 11.92 -11.13 -9.62
N GLY A 218 11.36 -12.20 -10.20
CA GLY A 218 10.70 -12.14 -11.49
C GLY A 218 11.69 -11.85 -12.64
N PRO A 219 11.23 -11.30 -13.78
CA PRO A 219 12.08 -10.99 -14.92
C PRO A 219 13.10 -9.88 -14.60
N VAL A 220 14.30 -10.24 -14.14
CA VAL A 220 15.36 -9.26 -13.87
C VAL A 220 16.11 -8.93 -15.15
N ARG A 221 16.05 -7.65 -15.55
CA ARG A 221 16.79 -7.12 -16.70
C ARG A 221 18.19 -6.65 -16.26
N PRO A 222 19.25 -6.87 -17.06
CA PRO A 222 20.58 -6.41 -16.69
C PRO A 222 20.57 -4.90 -16.50
N ARG A 223 20.84 -4.45 -15.28
CA ARG A 223 21.13 -3.04 -15.05
C ARG A 223 22.58 -2.85 -15.52
N GLY A 224 22.83 -1.88 -16.39
CA GLY A 224 24.18 -1.43 -16.74
C GLY A 224 24.53 -0.21 -15.89
N ALA A 225 25.76 -0.10 -15.41
CA ALA A 225 26.15 1.08 -14.67
C ALA A 225 26.10 2.32 -15.57
N ARG A 226 25.30 3.30 -15.15
CA ARG A 226 25.05 4.50 -15.93
C ARG A 226 25.75 5.68 -15.28
N ALA A 227 26.40 6.48 -16.10
CA ALA A 227 26.97 7.74 -15.65
C ALA A 227 25.84 8.69 -15.20
N PRO A 228 26.11 9.57 -14.21
CA PRO A 228 25.24 10.70 -13.91
C PRO A 228 24.91 11.50 -15.17
N VAL A 229 23.72 12.09 -15.18
CA VAL A 229 23.20 12.82 -16.33
C VAL A 229 23.22 14.31 -16.00
N ARG A 230 24.07 15.06 -16.69
CA ARG A 230 24.13 16.52 -16.52
C ARG A 230 22.93 17.19 -17.18
N HIS A 231 22.08 17.84 -16.39
CA HIS A 231 21.04 18.71 -16.91
C HIS A 231 21.66 20.04 -17.39
N LEU A 232 21.59 20.31 -18.69
CA LEU A 232 22.30 21.40 -19.37
C LEU A 232 21.86 22.78 -18.88
N ALA A 233 20.55 22.99 -18.71
CA ALA A 233 20.01 24.31 -18.35
C ALA A 233 20.33 24.70 -16.89
N SER A 234 20.29 23.75 -15.95
CA SER A 234 20.55 24.03 -14.53
C SER A 234 21.98 23.69 -14.08
N GLY A 235 22.74 22.92 -14.88
CA GLY A 235 24.05 22.41 -14.52
C GLY A 235 24.06 21.31 -13.45
N VAL A 236 22.88 20.84 -13.01
CA VAL A 236 22.72 19.81 -11.97
C VAL A 236 23.09 18.43 -12.52
N GLU A 237 23.90 17.67 -11.78
CA GLU A 237 24.14 16.25 -12.04
C GLU A 237 22.99 15.43 -11.47
N LEU A 238 22.24 14.76 -12.34
CA LEU A 238 21.10 13.94 -11.98
C LEU A 238 21.53 12.50 -11.72
N ASP A 239 20.86 11.86 -10.77
CA ASP A 239 20.85 10.41 -10.68
C ASP A 239 20.33 9.84 -12.02
N PRO A 240 21.04 8.88 -12.66
CA PRO A 240 20.60 8.30 -13.93
C PRO A 240 19.19 7.70 -13.89
N ALA A 241 18.70 7.28 -12.71
CA ALA A 241 17.36 6.73 -12.49
C ALA A 241 16.29 7.81 -12.25
N THR A 242 16.63 9.11 -12.28
CA THR A 242 15.65 10.19 -12.07
C THR A 242 14.50 10.09 -13.08
N PRO A 243 13.23 9.96 -12.66
CA PRO A 243 12.11 9.85 -13.57
C PRO A 243 11.82 11.20 -14.23
N VAL A 244 11.80 11.19 -15.56
CA VAL A 244 11.50 12.34 -16.42
C VAL A 244 10.37 12.00 -17.37
N LEU A 245 9.38 12.89 -17.45
CA LEU A 245 8.34 12.83 -18.46
C LEU A 245 8.89 13.49 -19.73
N VAL A 246 9.00 12.71 -20.80
CA VAL A 246 9.65 13.14 -22.05
C VAL A 246 8.69 13.40 -23.20
N GLY A 247 7.49 12.82 -23.16
CA GLY A 247 6.50 12.96 -24.22
C GLY A 247 5.07 12.90 -23.72
N VAL A 248 4.20 13.76 -24.25
CA VAL A 248 2.75 13.78 -23.97
C VAL A 248 1.93 13.81 -25.25
N GLY A 249 0.81 13.10 -25.25
CA GLY A 249 -0.11 13.03 -26.37
C GLY A 249 -1.55 12.97 -25.90
N GLN A 250 -2.41 13.73 -26.54
CA GLN A 250 -3.85 13.74 -26.29
C GLN A 250 -4.61 13.50 -27.60
N LEU A 251 -5.74 12.81 -27.48
CA LEU A 251 -6.68 12.57 -28.57
C LEU A 251 -8.10 12.91 -28.10
N VAL A 252 -8.85 13.58 -28.96
CA VAL A 252 -10.28 13.85 -28.80
C VAL A 252 -10.98 13.51 -30.11
N GLN A 253 -11.97 12.63 -30.03
CA GLN A 253 -12.76 12.19 -31.18
C GLN A 253 -14.22 12.63 -30.96
N ARG A 254 -14.59 13.81 -31.47
CA ARG A 254 -15.93 14.37 -31.24
C ARG A 254 -17.02 13.65 -32.03
N GLU A 255 -16.65 13.09 -33.18
CA GLU A 255 -17.55 12.28 -34.01
C GLU A 255 -17.42 10.79 -33.62
N PRO A 256 -18.52 10.14 -33.17
CA PRO A 256 -18.53 8.71 -32.86
C PRO A 256 -18.00 7.83 -34.00
N ASP A 257 -17.09 6.90 -33.68
CA ASP A 257 -16.52 5.95 -34.64
C ASP A 257 -16.47 4.54 -34.05
N GLN A 258 -17.38 3.68 -34.49
CA GLN A 258 -17.48 2.29 -34.03
C GLN A 258 -16.27 1.43 -34.43
N ALA A 259 -15.46 1.85 -35.41
CA ALA A 259 -14.27 1.12 -35.85
C ALA A 259 -13.08 1.27 -34.89
N ARG A 260 -13.12 2.24 -33.97
CA ARG A 260 -12.02 2.53 -33.03
C ARG A 260 -12.46 2.25 -31.60
N ASP A 261 -11.93 1.17 -31.04
CA ASP A 261 -12.10 0.83 -29.63
C ASP A 261 -11.16 1.68 -28.74
N PRO A 262 -11.39 1.72 -27.41
CA PRO A 262 -10.55 2.48 -26.50
C PRO A 262 -9.05 2.13 -26.58
N ALA A 263 -8.68 0.86 -26.78
CA ALA A 263 -7.28 0.46 -26.94
C ALA A 263 -6.61 1.14 -28.17
N ARG A 264 -7.32 1.28 -29.30
CA ARG A 264 -6.81 2.03 -30.47
C ARG A 264 -6.71 3.52 -30.22
N LEU A 265 -7.61 4.11 -29.42
CA LEU A 265 -7.52 5.52 -29.01
C LEU A 265 -6.29 5.75 -28.12
N ALA A 266 -6.07 4.88 -27.12
CA ALA A 266 -4.91 4.90 -26.23
C ALA A 266 -3.58 4.73 -27.00
N ALA A 267 -3.51 3.76 -27.90
CA ALA A 267 -2.33 3.53 -28.75
C ALA A 267 -2.00 4.76 -29.62
N GLU A 268 -3.03 5.43 -30.16
CA GLU A 268 -2.83 6.66 -30.93
C GLU A 268 -2.34 7.83 -30.07
N ALA A 269 -2.88 7.99 -28.85
CA ALA A 269 -2.39 9.00 -27.91
C ALA A 269 -0.92 8.75 -27.53
N LEU A 270 -0.49 7.50 -27.36
CA LEU A 270 0.91 7.15 -27.15
C LEU A 270 1.80 7.44 -28.38
N ARG A 271 1.30 7.23 -29.60
CA ARG A 271 2.04 7.64 -30.81
C ARG A 271 2.24 9.15 -30.89
N ARG A 272 1.25 9.94 -30.46
CA ARG A 272 1.39 11.40 -30.32
C ARG A 272 2.40 11.78 -29.25
N ALA A 273 2.38 11.10 -28.10
CA ALA A 273 3.36 11.31 -27.02
C ALA A 273 4.79 11.00 -27.47
N ALA A 274 4.94 9.92 -28.24
CA ALA A 274 6.20 9.54 -28.85
C ALA A 274 6.68 10.61 -29.85
N ALA A 275 5.79 11.13 -30.70
CA ALA A 275 6.12 12.20 -31.63
C ALA A 275 6.55 13.49 -30.90
N ASP A 276 5.89 13.86 -29.80
CA ASP A 276 6.25 15.01 -28.98
C ASP A 276 7.66 14.89 -28.36
N ALA A 277 8.06 13.69 -27.97
CA ALA A 277 9.40 13.44 -27.42
C ALA A 277 10.52 13.61 -28.46
N GLY A 278 10.25 13.39 -29.75
CA GLY A 278 11.23 13.38 -30.84
C GLY A 278 11.60 11.95 -31.30
N PRO A 279 12.46 11.20 -30.60
CA PRO A 279 12.87 9.83 -30.95
C PRO A 279 11.79 8.77 -30.63
N GLY A 280 10.52 9.14 -30.82
CA GLY A 280 9.36 8.44 -30.29
C GLY A 280 9.21 6.98 -30.68
N ALA A 281 9.50 6.65 -31.93
CA ALA A 281 9.36 5.27 -32.41
C ALA A 281 10.32 4.30 -31.70
N VAL A 282 11.47 4.79 -31.24
CA VAL A 282 12.42 4.01 -30.42
C VAL A 282 11.85 3.81 -29.02
N LEU A 283 11.37 4.89 -28.40
CA LEU A 283 10.79 4.85 -27.05
C LEU A 283 9.60 3.88 -26.95
N LEU A 284 8.68 3.89 -27.92
CA LEU A 284 7.54 2.95 -27.92
C LEU A 284 7.98 1.50 -28.01
N ARG A 285 8.93 1.17 -28.90
CA ARG A 285 9.39 -0.22 -29.09
C ARG A 285 10.25 -0.73 -27.94
N GLN A 286 11.01 0.15 -27.29
CA GLN A 286 11.91 -0.19 -26.19
C GLN A 286 11.24 -0.10 -24.82
N ALA A 287 9.99 0.38 -24.76
CA ALA A 287 9.21 0.42 -23.55
C ALA A 287 9.18 -0.96 -22.88
N GLN A 288 9.47 -0.96 -21.58
CA GLN A 288 9.62 -2.17 -20.80
C GLN A 288 8.33 -2.49 -20.02
N ALA A 289 7.47 -1.49 -19.84
CA ALA A 289 6.17 -1.63 -19.22
C ALA A 289 5.13 -0.65 -19.77
N VAL A 290 3.85 -1.04 -19.71
CA VAL A 290 2.68 -0.20 -20.02
C VAL A 290 1.79 -0.10 -18.78
N PHE A 291 1.65 1.12 -18.27
CA PHE A 291 0.83 1.47 -17.13
C PHE A 291 -0.49 2.05 -17.66
N ALA A 292 -1.56 1.29 -17.54
CA ALA A 292 -2.86 1.60 -18.11
C ALA A 292 -3.88 1.96 -17.03
N VAL A 293 -4.63 3.03 -17.28
CA VAL A 293 -5.84 3.33 -16.51
C VAL A 293 -6.96 2.41 -17.00
N ALA A 294 -7.62 1.70 -16.10
CA ALA A 294 -8.74 0.83 -16.45
C ALA A 294 -9.85 1.63 -17.17
N CYS A 295 -10.31 1.09 -18.30
CA CYS A 295 -11.31 1.71 -19.16
C CYS A 295 -12.72 1.39 -18.68
N ALA A 296 -13.53 2.42 -18.42
CA ALA A 296 -14.89 2.29 -17.90
C ALA A 296 -15.92 2.00 -19.01
N SER A 297 -15.73 2.57 -20.21
CA SER A 297 -16.64 2.42 -21.36
C SER A 297 -16.55 1.05 -22.04
N TRP A 298 -15.41 0.36 -21.94
CA TRP A 298 -15.22 -1.01 -22.40
C TRP A 298 -14.24 -1.76 -21.49
N GLN A 299 -14.68 -2.84 -20.87
CA GLN A 299 -13.90 -3.53 -19.85
C GLN A 299 -12.87 -4.48 -20.49
N TYR A 300 -11.62 -4.04 -20.52
CA TYR A 300 -10.48 -4.90 -20.80
C TYR A 300 -10.04 -5.61 -19.51
N ARG A 301 -9.61 -6.87 -19.62
CA ARG A 301 -8.96 -7.58 -18.51
C ARG A 301 -7.57 -6.99 -18.26
N ASP A 302 -6.89 -6.61 -19.33
CA ASP A 302 -5.60 -5.91 -19.36
C ASP A 302 -5.54 -4.96 -20.56
N LEU A 303 -5.89 -3.69 -20.36
CA LEU A 303 -5.78 -2.66 -21.40
C LEU A 303 -4.32 -2.46 -21.84
N GLY A 304 -3.37 -2.56 -20.90
CA GLY A 304 -1.95 -2.38 -21.15
C GLY A 304 -1.44 -3.37 -22.20
N ALA A 305 -1.83 -4.64 -22.11
CA ALA A 305 -1.42 -5.67 -23.07
C ALA A 305 -1.96 -5.39 -24.48
N ALA A 306 -3.23 -4.99 -24.60
CA ALA A 306 -3.83 -4.64 -25.88
C ALA A 306 -3.12 -3.43 -26.53
N VAL A 307 -2.80 -2.42 -25.72
CA VAL A 307 -2.08 -1.23 -26.20
C VAL A 307 -0.64 -1.55 -26.55
N ALA A 308 0.06 -2.36 -25.75
CA ALA A 308 1.44 -2.78 -25.98
C ALA A 308 1.60 -3.45 -27.36
N GLU A 309 0.66 -4.32 -27.74
CA GLU A 309 0.61 -4.94 -29.05
C GLU A 309 0.47 -3.90 -30.17
N LEU A 310 -0.47 -2.94 -30.02
CA LEU A 310 -0.76 -1.91 -31.03
C LEU A 310 0.39 -0.91 -31.24
N VAL A 311 1.18 -0.62 -30.21
CA VAL A 311 2.33 0.31 -30.31
C VAL A 311 3.66 -0.40 -30.57
N GLY A 312 3.68 -1.74 -30.55
CA GLY A 312 4.87 -2.55 -30.81
C GLY A 312 5.79 -2.73 -29.61
N ALA A 313 5.33 -2.46 -28.38
CA ALA A 313 6.04 -2.69 -27.12
C ALA A 313 5.96 -4.17 -26.72
N ARG A 314 6.54 -5.06 -27.54
CA ARG A 314 6.41 -6.52 -27.36
C ARG A 314 7.11 -6.98 -26.07
N GLY A 315 6.41 -7.77 -25.26
CA GLY A 315 6.95 -8.31 -24.00
C GLY A 315 7.10 -7.26 -22.89
N ALA A 316 6.40 -6.13 -23.00
CA ALA A 316 6.29 -5.17 -21.92
C ALA A 316 5.44 -5.74 -20.78
N ASP A 317 5.84 -5.49 -19.53
CA ASP A 317 5.00 -5.74 -18.36
C ASP A 317 3.78 -4.82 -18.38
N THR A 318 2.71 -5.21 -17.71
CA THR A 318 1.48 -4.40 -17.66
C THR A 318 1.07 -4.11 -16.23
N VAL A 319 0.80 -2.84 -15.97
CA VAL A 319 0.24 -2.37 -14.69
C VAL A 319 -1.09 -1.72 -14.98
N GLN A 320 -2.15 -2.12 -14.28
CA GLN A 320 -3.49 -1.54 -14.46
C GLN A 320 -4.02 -0.93 -13.18
N SER A 321 -4.70 0.21 -13.25
CA SER A 321 -5.45 0.72 -12.09
C SER A 321 -6.63 -0.19 -11.72
N SER A 322 -7.15 -0.04 -10.50
CA SER A 322 -8.46 -0.58 -10.12
C SER A 322 -9.53 -0.14 -11.12
N MET A 323 -10.53 -0.99 -11.35
CA MET A 323 -11.53 -0.81 -12.42
C MET A 323 -12.29 0.53 -12.32
N PHE A 324 -12.60 0.97 -11.11
CA PHE A 324 -13.39 2.18 -10.90
C PHE A 324 -12.64 3.20 -10.06
N GLY A 325 -12.61 4.44 -10.54
CA GLY A 325 -12.10 5.60 -9.82
C GLY A 325 -11.28 6.53 -10.71
N GLY A 326 -11.66 7.82 -10.71
CA GLY A 326 -10.93 8.90 -11.37
C GLY A 326 -9.55 9.17 -10.79
N ASP A 327 -9.16 8.53 -9.68
CA ASP A 327 -7.81 8.55 -9.10
C ASP A 327 -6.77 7.83 -9.98
N GLY A 328 -7.23 6.88 -10.80
CA GLY A 328 -6.37 5.99 -11.59
C GLY A 328 -5.36 6.73 -12.46
N GLY A 329 -5.77 7.82 -13.14
CA GLY A 329 -4.91 8.61 -14.03
C GLY A 329 -3.61 9.08 -13.38
N GLN A 330 -3.69 9.76 -12.24
CA GLN A 330 -2.50 10.22 -11.51
C GLN A 330 -1.81 9.09 -10.74
N LEU A 331 -2.57 8.11 -10.22
CA LEU A 331 -2.01 6.99 -9.46
C LEU A 331 -1.03 6.18 -10.30
N VAL A 332 -1.40 5.82 -11.53
CA VAL A 332 -0.50 5.04 -12.40
C VAL A 332 0.74 5.81 -12.83
N ILE A 333 0.67 7.15 -12.90
CA ILE A 333 1.84 8.01 -13.15
C ILE A 333 2.78 8.00 -11.95
N ASN A 334 2.25 8.08 -10.72
CA ASN A 334 3.04 7.98 -9.50
C ASN A 334 3.76 6.61 -9.40
N GLU A 335 3.04 5.53 -9.72
CA GLU A 335 3.59 4.17 -9.75
C GLU A 335 4.66 3.98 -10.84
N ALA A 336 4.44 4.55 -12.03
CA ALA A 336 5.43 4.53 -13.11
C ALA A 336 6.71 5.27 -12.71
N ALA A 337 6.58 6.46 -12.12
CA ALA A 337 7.71 7.25 -11.63
C ALA A 337 8.46 6.52 -10.50
N ALA A 338 7.74 5.85 -9.61
CA ALA A 338 8.34 5.04 -8.54
C ALA A 338 9.16 3.88 -9.10
N ALA A 339 8.61 3.14 -10.05
CA ALA A 339 9.28 2.01 -10.69
C ALA A 339 10.53 2.46 -11.48
N VAL A 340 10.47 3.62 -12.15
CA VAL A 340 11.65 4.21 -12.81
C VAL A 340 12.70 4.65 -11.80
N ALA A 341 12.30 5.34 -10.73
CA ALA A 341 13.22 5.77 -9.67
C ALA A 341 13.87 4.60 -8.92
N ALA A 342 13.16 3.48 -8.79
CA ALA A 342 13.68 2.22 -8.24
C ALA A 342 14.60 1.46 -9.22
N GLY A 343 14.65 1.89 -10.49
CA GLY A 343 15.41 1.24 -11.56
C GLY A 343 14.78 -0.04 -12.08
N ASP A 344 13.49 -0.28 -11.82
CA ASP A 344 12.75 -1.45 -12.32
C ASP A 344 12.51 -1.34 -13.83
N TYR A 345 12.28 -0.10 -14.30
CA TYR A 345 12.10 0.22 -15.70
C TYR A 345 12.84 1.51 -16.10
N ASP A 346 13.25 1.58 -17.35
CA ASP A 346 13.91 2.72 -17.97
C ASP A 346 12.99 3.54 -18.85
N ILE A 347 12.05 2.87 -19.51
CA ILE A 347 11.09 3.47 -20.43
C ILE A 347 9.75 2.82 -20.12
N VAL A 348 8.81 3.65 -19.69
CA VAL A 348 7.46 3.26 -19.32
C VAL A 348 6.47 4.08 -20.13
N LEU A 349 5.46 3.41 -20.67
CA LEU A 349 4.32 4.06 -21.33
C LEU A 349 3.18 4.15 -20.32
N VAL A 350 2.57 5.33 -20.18
CA VAL A 350 1.39 5.52 -19.36
C VAL A 350 0.23 5.96 -20.24
N THR A 351 -0.94 5.33 -20.11
CA THR A 351 -2.08 5.60 -21.01
C THR A 351 -3.44 5.32 -20.38
N GLY A 352 -4.47 5.88 -20.99
CA GLY A 352 -5.86 5.53 -20.75
C GLY A 352 -6.74 6.11 -21.86
N ALA A 353 -7.93 5.55 -22.00
CA ALA A 353 -8.88 5.97 -23.01
C ALA A 353 -10.32 5.64 -22.61
N GLU A 354 -11.25 6.43 -23.08
CA GLU A 354 -12.68 6.16 -23.04
C GLU A 354 -13.29 6.37 -24.44
N ALA A 355 -14.35 5.63 -24.74
CA ALA A 355 -15.17 5.75 -25.95
C ALA A 355 -16.68 5.85 -25.61
N GLY A 356 -17.01 6.69 -24.63
CA GLY A 356 -18.37 6.81 -24.09
C GLY A 356 -19.35 7.48 -25.05
N ALA A 357 -18.90 8.40 -25.91
CA ALA A 357 -19.74 9.02 -26.93
C ALA A 357 -20.10 8.00 -28.02
N THR A 358 -19.13 7.18 -28.46
CA THR A 358 -19.37 6.09 -29.41
C THR A 358 -20.31 5.03 -28.85
N GLN A 359 -20.13 4.62 -27.59
CA GLN A 359 -21.03 3.68 -26.94
C GLN A 359 -22.46 4.22 -26.84
N ALA A 360 -22.62 5.48 -26.43
CA ALA A 360 -23.93 6.12 -26.35
C ALA A 360 -24.61 6.26 -27.72
N ALA A 361 -23.84 6.54 -28.78
CA ALA A 361 -24.35 6.60 -30.15
C ALA A 361 -24.81 5.22 -30.66
N ALA A 362 -24.01 4.17 -30.41
CA ALA A 362 -24.35 2.80 -30.79
C ALA A 362 -25.62 2.32 -30.06
N GLN A 363 -25.76 2.64 -28.77
CA GLN A 363 -26.96 2.33 -28.00
C GLN A 363 -28.21 3.01 -28.57
N ARG A 364 -28.13 4.30 -28.93
CA ARG A 364 -29.26 5.02 -29.56
C ARG A 364 -29.64 4.45 -30.93
N ALA A 365 -28.64 3.98 -31.69
CA ALA A 365 -28.85 3.36 -32.99
C ALA A 365 -29.31 1.88 -32.90
N GLY A 366 -29.34 1.28 -31.70
CA GLY A 366 -29.63 -0.14 -31.52
C GLY A 366 -28.56 -1.07 -32.11
N THR A 367 -27.34 -0.58 -32.31
CA THR A 367 -26.22 -1.35 -32.89
C THR A 367 -25.32 -1.93 -31.80
N VAL A 368 -24.90 -3.18 -31.97
CA VAL A 368 -23.97 -3.86 -31.05
C VAL A 368 -22.53 -3.56 -31.47
N LEU A 369 -21.74 -2.99 -30.57
CA LEU A 369 -20.30 -2.80 -30.77
C LEU A 369 -19.57 -4.14 -30.79
N ARG A 370 -18.67 -4.31 -31.76
CA ARG A 370 -17.85 -5.54 -31.93
C ARG A 370 -16.39 -5.26 -31.63
N TRP A 371 -16.13 -4.66 -30.47
CA TRP A 371 -14.78 -4.39 -30.02
C TRP A 371 -14.11 -5.65 -29.47
N PRO A 372 -12.77 -5.70 -29.45
CA PRO A 372 -12.03 -6.87 -28.97
C PRO A 372 -12.37 -7.25 -27.52
N GLU A 373 -12.44 -8.55 -27.26
CA GLU A 373 -12.55 -9.13 -25.92
C GLU A 373 -11.32 -9.99 -25.62
N GLN A 374 -10.89 -10.02 -24.36
CA GLN A 374 -9.72 -10.77 -23.92
C GLN A 374 -10.12 -12.09 -23.24
N GLY A 375 -9.36 -13.15 -23.56
CA GLY A 375 -9.58 -14.48 -23.00
C GLY A 375 -9.50 -14.52 -21.46
N PRO A 376 -10.11 -15.52 -20.81
CA PRO A 376 -10.24 -15.59 -19.36
C PRO A 376 -8.91 -15.73 -18.60
N GLY A 377 -7.80 -16.08 -19.27
CA GLY A 377 -6.45 -16.14 -18.69
C GLY A 377 -5.67 -14.83 -18.71
N VAL A 378 -6.12 -13.81 -19.45
CA VAL A 378 -5.40 -12.52 -19.58
C VAL A 378 -5.55 -11.71 -18.29
N ARG A 379 -4.44 -11.33 -17.66
CA ARG A 379 -4.40 -10.47 -16.47
C ARG A 379 -3.19 -9.55 -16.55
N PRO A 380 -3.27 -8.33 -15.99
CA PRO A 380 -2.10 -7.48 -15.89
C PRO A 380 -1.05 -8.12 -14.98
N THR A 381 0.23 -7.82 -15.22
CA THR A 381 1.32 -8.21 -14.31
C THR A 381 1.06 -7.72 -12.89
N ARG A 382 0.53 -6.50 -12.74
CA ARG A 382 0.17 -5.90 -11.45
C ARG A 382 -1.09 -5.04 -11.55
N THR A 383 -1.93 -5.07 -10.53
CA THR A 383 -3.06 -4.12 -10.36
C THR A 383 -2.75 -3.17 -9.21
N VAL A 384 -3.02 -1.87 -9.38
CA VAL A 384 -2.77 -0.83 -8.37
C VAL A 384 -4.06 -0.07 -8.03
N GLY A 385 -4.16 0.43 -6.80
CA GLY A 385 -5.37 1.08 -6.29
C GLY A 385 -6.26 0.13 -5.47
N ILE A 386 -7.30 0.68 -4.87
CA ILE A 386 -8.19 -0.03 -3.95
C ILE A 386 -9.52 -0.30 -4.66
N ASP A 387 -9.94 -1.57 -4.65
CA ASP A 387 -11.23 -2.03 -5.16
C ASP A 387 -12.12 -2.46 -4.00
N GLN A 388 -13.04 -1.58 -3.60
CA GLN A 388 -13.99 -1.81 -2.52
C GLN A 388 -15.34 -1.18 -2.93
N PRO A 389 -16.49 -1.71 -2.45
CA PRO A 389 -17.80 -1.17 -2.79
C PRO A 389 -17.93 0.32 -2.49
N ALA A 390 -18.47 1.09 -3.44
CA ALA A 390 -18.57 2.55 -3.32
C ALA A 390 -19.56 3.04 -2.26
N SER A 391 -20.53 2.20 -1.89
CA SER A 391 -21.64 2.58 -1.02
C SER A 391 -21.93 1.51 0.03
N ASN A 392 -22.32 1.94 1.24
CA ASN A 392 -22.84 1.05 2.28
C ASN A 392 -24.36 0.87 2.15
N ALA A 393 -24.95 0.08 3.07
CA ALA A 393 -26.37 -0.22 3.06
C ALA A 393 -27.26 1.03 3.28
N ALA A 394 -26.82 1.99 4.11
CA ALA A 394 -27.58 3.21 4.37
C ALA A 394 -27.62 4.15 3.15
N GLU A 395 -26.48 4.32 2.49
CA GLU A 395 -26.36 5.08 1.23
C GLU A 395 -27.21 4.45 0.12
N THR A 396 -27.12 3.12 -0.01
CA THR A 396 -27.92 2.35 -0.99
C THR A 396 -29.41 2.50 -0.73
N ALA A 397 -29.85 2.40 0.54
CA ALA A 397 -31.25 2.56 0.92
C ALA A 397 -31.79 3.98 0.64
N ALA A 398 -30.95 5.00 0.73
CA ALA A 398 -31.29 6.37 0.37
C ALA A 398 -31.24 6.65 -1.15
N GLY A 399 -30.83 5.67 -1.96
CA GLY A 399 -30.67 5.81 -3.41
C GLY A 399 -29.42 6.62 -3.82
N LEU A 400 -28.45 6.77 -2.92
CA LEU A 400 -27.18 7.49 -3.15
C LEU A 400 -26.18 6.60 -3.89
N ILE A 401 -26.53 6.23 -5.13
CA ILE A 401 -25.72 5.37 -6.01
C ILE A 401 -25.13 6.17 -7.18
N ALA A 402 -25.92 7.06 -7.79
CA ALA A 402 -25.42 7.91 -8.86
C ALA A 402 -24.49 8.99 -8.26
N PRO A 403 -23.28 9.21 -8.81
CA PRO A 403 -22.36 10.21 -8.27
C PRO A 403 -22.99 11.60 -8.13
N ILE A 404 -23.82 12.02 -9.10
CA ILE A 404 -24.49 13.31 -9.07
C ILE A 404 -25.25 13.57 -7.76
N ASP A 405 -25.99 12.59 -7.26
CA ASP A 405 -26.83 12.76 -6.07
C ASP A 405 -25.97 12.85 -4.81
N VAL A 406 -24.87 12.09 -4.75
CA VAL A 406 -23.91 12.17 -3.65
C VAL A 406 -23.22 13.54 -3.66
N TYR A 407 -22.69 13.97 -4.82
CA TYR A 407 -22.02 15.27 -4.92
C TYR A 407 -22.97 16.45 -4.70
N ALA A 408 -24.24 16.34 -5.05
CA ALA A 408 -25.25 17.36 -4.76
C ALA A 408 -25.51 17.46 -3.25
N LEU A 409 -25.61 16.31 -2.57
CA LEU A 409 -25.69 16.24 -1.10
C LEU A 409 -24.44 16.86 -0.45
N LEU A 410 -23.25 16.56 -0.96
CA LEU A 410 -21.99 17.17 -0.50
C LEU A 410 -21.96 18.69 -0.71
N GLU A 411 -22.46 19.18 -1.85
CA GLU A 411 -22.56 20.61 -2.14
C GLU A 411 -23.49 21.32 -1.17
N SER A 412 -24.61 20.70 -0.82
CA SER A 412 -25.51 21.20 0.23
C SER A 412 -24.78 21.29 1.58
N ALA A 413 -24.05 20.25 1.97
CA ALA A 413 -23.26 20.28 3.21
C ALA A 413 -22.19 21.38 3.18
N ASN A 414 -21.53 21.57 2.04
CA ASN A 414 -20.53 22.62 1.84
C ASN A 414 -21.15 24.02 1.91
N ARG A 415 -22.35 24.21 1.35
CA ARG A 415 -23.13 25.46 1.50
C ARG A 415 -23.43 25.76 2.97
N HIS A 416 -23.85 24.74 3.74
CA HIS A 416 -24.10 24.89 5.17
C HIS A 416 -22.82 25.32 5.91
N ARG A 417 -21.68 24.65 5.65
CA ARG A 417 -20.38 25.00 6.22
C ARG A 417 -19.97 26.45 5.91
N LEU A 418 -20.28 26.94 4.71
CA LEU A 418 -19.94 28.29 4.28
C LEU A 418 -20.94 29.35 4.77
N GLY A 419 -22.06 28.97 5.38
CA GLY A 419 -23.09 29.89 5.86
C GLY A 419 -23.75 30.70 4.74
N ARG A 420 -23.81 30.17 3.51
CA ARG A 420 -24.34 30.89 2.33
C ARG A 420 -25.82 30.63 2.11
N THR A 421 -26.53 31.66 1.64
CA THR A 421 -27.87 31.49 1.08
C THR A 421 -27.82 30.63 -0.18
N PRO A 422 -28.92 29.98 -0.58
CA PRO A 422 -28.97 29.24 -1.84
C PRO A 422 -28.53 30.07 -3.06
N ALA A 423 -29.00 31.32 -3.15
CA ALA A 423 -28.69 32.22 -4.27
C ALA A 423 -27.21 32.62 -4.31
N ASP A 424 -26.63 33.02 -3.18
CA ASP A 424 -25.21 33.40 -3.10
C ASP A 424 -24.29 32.23 -3.43
N HIS A 425 -24.68 31.03 -3.00
CA HIS A 425 -23.93 29.82 -3.26
C HIS A 425 -23.97 29.41 -4.73
N ALA A 426 -25.16 29.39 -5.34
CA ALA A 426 -25.32 29.13 -6.77
C ALA A 426 -24.52 30.13 -7.63
N ALA A 427 -24.56 31.41 -7.28
CA ALA A 427 -23.79 32.44 -7.97
C ALA A 427 -22.27 32.23 -7.84
N ALA A 428 -21.79 31.79 -6.67
CA ALA A 428 -20.37 31.48 -6.46
C ALA A 428 -19.92 30.24 -7.25
N VAL A 429 -20.72 29.17 -7.24
CA VAL A 429 -20.47 27.95 -8.01
C VAL A 429 -20.44 28.26 -9.51
N ALA A 430 -21.41 29.02 -10.01
CA ALA A 430 -21.48 29.37 -11.42
C ALA A 430 -20.29 30.24 -11.89
N ARG A 431 -19.79 31.16 -11.03
CA ARG A 431 -18.55 31.92 -11.33
C ARG A 431 -17.33 31.02 -11.39
N LEU A 432 -17.18 30.08 -10.45
CA LEU A 432 -16.10 29.10 -10.48
C LEU A 432 -16.16 28.29 -11.79
N TRP A 433 -17.34 27.78 -12.13
CA TRP A 433 -17.53 26.94 -13.31
C TRP A 433 -17.36 27.69 -14.63
N SER A 434 -17.76 28.97 -14.68
CA SER A 434 -17.54 29.86 -15.82
C SER A 434 -16.03 30.02 -16.11
N ARG A 435 -15.19 30.21 -15.08
CA ARG A 435 -13.73 30.24 -15.24
C ARG A 435 -13.16 28.94 -15.81
N LEU A 436 -13.70 27.78 -15.41
CA LEU A 436 -13.29 26.49 -15.98
C LEU A 436 -13.71 26.38 -17.45
N SER A 437 -14.89 26.87 -17.82
CA SER A 437 -15.33 26.91 -19.22
C SER A 437 -14.46 27.83 -20.09
N ALA A 438 -13.99 28.95 -19.55
CA ALA A 438 -13.06 29.85 -20.23
C ALA A 438 -11.72 29.15 -20.51
N VAL A 439 -11.22 28.33 -19.57
CA VAL A 439 -10.04 27.48 -19.80
C VAL A 439 -10.30 26.46 -20.90
N ALA A 440 -11.47 25.80 -20.89
CA ALA A 440 -11.85 24.83 -21.92
C ALA A 440 -11.93 25.46 -23.32
N ALA A 441 -12.43 26.70 -23.43
CA ALA A 441 -12.53 27.42 -24.70
C ALA A 441 -11.18 27.61 -25.39
N GLY A 442 -10.10 27.79 -24.61
CA GLY A 442 -8.72 27.89 -25.12
C GLY A 442 -7.99 26.56 -25.26
N ASN A 443 -8.61 25.44 -24.90
CA ASN A 443 -7.97 24.12 -24.92
C ASN A 443 -8.43 23.32 -26.16
N GLU A 444 -7.51 23.06 -27.10
CA GLU A 444 -7.80 22.28 -28.31
C GLU A 444 -8.33 20.86 -28.01
N TYR A 445 -7.95 20.32 -26.85
CA TYR A 445 -8.35 19.00 -26.37
C TYR A 445 -9.61 19.03 -25.49
N ALA A 446 -10.27 20.18 -25.33
CA ALA A 446 -11.56 20.22 -24.61
C ALA A 446 -12.67 19.60 -25.46
N TRP A 447 -13.51 18.74 -24.88
CA TRP A 447 -14.68 18.20 -25.58
C TRP A 447 -15.61 19.32 -26.05
N GLN A 448 -15.87 20.31 -25.18
CA GLN A 448 -16.66 21.51 -25.46
C GLN A 448 -15.76 22.75 -25.37
N PRO A 449 -15.11 23.15 -26.48
CA PRO A 449 -14.24 24.33 -26.53
C PRO A 449 -15.09 25.60 -26.63
N ARG A 450 -15.91 25.86 -25.61
CA ARG A 450 -16.82 27.00 -25.53
C ARG A 450 -16.84 27.56 -24.12
N GLU A 451 -16.79 28.88 -24.04
CA GLU A 451 -16.99 29.63 -22.79
C GLU A 451 -18.48 29.84 -22.52
N PHE A 452 -18.85 29.76 -21.24
CA PHE A 452 -20.18 30.03 -20.73
C PHE A 452 -20.10 31.09 -19.64
N GLU A 453 -20.98 32.08 -19.74
CA GLU A 453 -21.15 33.10 -18.70
C GLU A 453 -21.74 32.48 -17.43
N ALA A 454 -21.36 33.00 -16.26
CA ALA A 454 -21.88 32.51 -14.99
C ALA A 454 -23.42 32.51 -14.93
N ALA A 455 -24.07 33.52 -15.52
CA ALA A 455 -25.52 33.56 -15.60
C ALA A 455 -26.12 32.41 -16.42
N GLN A 456 -25.45 31.96 -17.48
CA GLN A 456 -25.91 30.83 -18.30
C GLN A 456 -25.78 29.51 -17.54
N ILE A 457 -24.72 29.35 -16.76
CA ILE A 457 -24.49 28.16 -15.93
C ILE A 457 -25.51 28.08 -14.80
N ALA A 458 -25.81 29.21 -14.14
CA ALA A 458 -26.76 29.27 -13.03
C ALA A 458 -28.24 29.13 -13.47
N THR A 459 -28.56 29.44 -14.72
CA THR A 459 -29.96 29.50 -15.19
C THR A 459 -30.42 28.14 -15.72
N VAL A 460 -31.50 27.62 -15.13
CA VAL A 460 -32.20 26.44 -15.64
C VAL A 460 -32.82 26.76 -16.99
N SER A 461 -32.57 25.92 -17.98
CA SER A 461 -33.14 26.01 -19.32
C SER A 461 -33.31 24.61 -19.93
N PRO A 462 -33.98 24.45 -21.09
CA PRO A 462 -34.05 23.14 -21.75
C PRO A 462 -32.67 22.50 -22.02
N ASP A 463 -31.67 23.32 -22.36
CA ASP A 463 -30.29 22.86 -22.62
C ASP A 463 -29.45 22.72 -21.34
N ASN A 464 -29.85 23.41 -20.27
CA ASN A 464 -29.23 23.37 -18.94
C ASN A 464 -30.24 23.00 -17.85
N ARG A 465 -30.94 21.86 -18.02
CA ARG A 465 -31.97 21.43 -17.07
C ARG A 465 -31.39 21.15 -15.69
N MET A 466 -32.23 21.19 -14.66
CA MET A 466 -31.93 20.66 -13.34
C MET A 466 -31.66 19.14 -13.42
N VAL A 467 -30.62 18.65 -12.76
CA VAL A 467 -30.31 17.22 -12.69
C VAL A 467 -30.53 16.70 -11.28
N SER A 468 -29.97 17.39 -10.29
CA SER A 468 -30.15 17.07 -8.87
C SER A 468 -29.83 18.34 -8.08
N LEU A 469 -30.78 18.89 -7.33
CA LEU A 469 -30.58 20.17 -6.62
C LEU A 469 -29.32 20.11 -5.74
N PRO A 470 -28.32 21.01 -5.90
CA PRO A 470 -28.41 22.30 -6.60
C PRO A 470 -27.90 22.31 -8.05
N TYR A 471 -27.47 21.19 -8.60
CA TYR A 471 -26.78 21.12 -9.89
C TYR A 471 -27.70 21.07 -11.11
N THR A 472 -27.42 21.99 -12.02
CA THR A 472 -27.85 21.96 -13.42
C THR A 472 -26.90 21.13 -14.28
N LYS A 473 -27.31 20.80 -15.51
CA LYS A 473 -26.53 19.96 -16.44
C LYS A 473 -25.13 20.51 -16.71
N LEU A 474 -24.96 21.84 -16.79
CA LEU A 474 -23.67 22.50 -17.01
C LEU A 474 -22.77 22.48 -15.78
N GLU A 475 -23.21 21.97 -14.64
CA GLU A 475 -22.40 21.78 -13.42
C GLU A 475 -22.00 20.31 -13.22
N CYS A 476 -22.41 19.43 -14.14
CA CYS A 476 -22.15 18.00 -14.09
C CYS A 476 -20.99 17.59 -15.01
N ALA A 477 -20.24 16.56 -14.63
CA ALA A 477 -19.25 15.93 -15.51
C ALA A 477 -19.90 15.39 -16.80
N ASN A 478 -19.20 15.55 -17.94
CA ASN A 478 -19.60 14.94 -19.19
C ASN A 478 -18.80 13.65 -19.44
N LEU A 479 -19.40 12.50 -19.15
CA LEU A 479 -18.78 11.19 -19.34
C LEU A 479 -18.95 10.62 -20.76
N GLN A 480 -19.79 11.24 -21.60
CA GLN A 480 -20.02 10.81 -22.97
C GLN A 480 -18.99 11.45 -23.90
N VAL A 481 -17.74 11.04 -23.73
CA VAL A 481 -16.60 11.54 -24.51
C VAL A 481 -15.78 10.37 -25.06
N ASP A 482 -15.19 10.59 -26.23
CA ASP A 482 -14.17 9.71 -26.79
C ASP A 482 -12.82 10.43 -26.73
N MET A 483 -12.02 10.11 -25.72
CA MET A 483 -10.77 10.80 -25.43
C MET A 483 -9.72 9.82 -24.91
N ALA A 484 -8.46 10.09 -25.23
CA ALA A 484 -7.34 9.31 -24.75
C ALA A 484 -6.11 10.17 -24.47
N SER A 485 -5.29 9.72 -23.52
CA SER A 485 -3.99 10.32 -23.21
C SER A 485 -2.88 9.28 -23.30
N GLY A 486 -1.71 9.71 -23.73
CA GLY A 486 -0.47 8.94 -23.75
C GLY A 486 0.65 9.77 -23.14
N ILE A 487 1.46 9.14 -22.31
CA ILE A 487 2.59 9.76 -21.63
C ILE A 487 3.77 8.79 -21.71
N VAL A 488 4.96 9.31 -21.97
CA VAL A 488 6.21 8.54 -21.92
C VAL A 488 7.05 9.03 -20.75
N VAL A 489 7.33 8.12 -19.82
CA VAL A 489 8.21 8.35 -18.66
C VAL A 489 9.50 7.56 -18.87
N CYS A 490 10.63 8.22 -18.69
CA CYS A 490 11.95 7.61 -18.81
C CYS A 490 12.78 7.85 -17.55
N SER A 491 13.79 7.00 -17.33
CA SER A 491 14.93 7.40 -16.51
C SER A 491 15.72 8.49 -17.26
N ALA A 492 16.34 9.43 -16.55
CA ALA A 492 17.13 10.50 -17.16
C ALA A 492 18.22 9.95 -18.10
N ALA A 493 18.84 8.82 -17.72
CA ALA A 493 19.82 8.15 -18.57
C ALA A 493 19.21 7.57 -19.84
N ALA A 494 18.02 6.97 -19.78
CA ALA A 494 17.33 6.45 -20.97
C ALA A 494 16.86 7.58 -21.90
N ALA A 495 16.37 8.69 -21.34
CA ALA A 495 16.02 9.89 -22.10
C ALA A 495 17.24 10.45 -22.86
N GLN A 496 18.38 10.57 -22.18
CA GLN A 496 19.63 11.02 -22.81
C GLN A 496 20.12 10.04 -23.87
N ALA A 497 20.12 8.73 -23.59
CA ALA A 497 20.55 7.70 -24.53
C ALA A 497 19.68 7.63 -25.79
N ALA A 498 18.37 7.87 -25.65
CA ALA A 498 17.44 7.96 -26.77
C ALA A 498 17.58 9.26 -27.58
N GLY A 499 18.34 10.25 -27.08
CA GLY A 499 18.51 11.55 -27.74
C GLY A 499 17.31 12.48 -27.55
N VAL A 500 16.54 12.34 -26.47
CA VAL A 500 15.44 13.26 -26.15
C VAL A 500 16.02 14.63 -25.74
N PRO A 501 15.64 15.73 -26.41
CA PRO A 501 16.06 17.08 -26.02
C PRO A 501 15.67 17.43 -24.57
N GLN A 502 16.58 18.02 -23.79
CA GLN A 502 16.33 18.28 -22.36
C GLN A 502 15.29 19.38 -22.10
N ASP A 503 15.04 20.27 -23.06
CA ASP A 503 13.93 21.25 -23.00
C ASP A 503 12.54 20.60 -23.07
N LYS A 504 12.47 19.31 -23.44
CA LYS A 504 11.25 18.49 -23.34
C LYS A 504 11.07 17.84 -21.98
N TRP A 505 12.07 17.87 -21.10
CA TRP A 505 12.01 17.12 -19.84
C TRP A 505 11.15 17.86 -18.82
N VAL A 506 10.17 17.15 -18.26
CA VAL A 506 9.44 17.59 -17.08
C VAL A 506 9.64 16.56 -15.98
N PHE A 507 10.20 17.00 -14.86
CA PHE A 507 10.49 16.17 -13.70
C PHE A 507 9.24 15.95 -12.87
N ILE A 508 9.13 14.73 -12.35
CA ILE A 508 8.11 14.35 -11.38
C ILE A 508 8.77 14.50 -10.00
N HIS A 509 8.38 15.51 -9.24
CA HIS A 509 9.03 15.85 -7.97
C HIS A 509 8.51 14.99 -6.81
N ALA A 510 7.20 14.76 -6.80
CA ALA A 510 6.52 13.94 -5.79
C ALA A 510 5.22 13.39 -6.36
N GLY A 511 4.85 12.20 -5.91
CA GLY A 511 3.50 11.67 -6.01
C GLY A 511 2.95 11.42 -4.62
N ALA A 512 1.64 11.53 -4.41
CA ALA A 512 1.01 11.08 -3.17
C ALA A 512 -0.34 10.43 -3.45
N SER A 513 -0.72 9.44 -2.65
CA SER A 513 -2.05 8.82 -2.72
C SER A 513 -2.56 8.33 -1.37
N GLY A 514 -3.88 8.32 -1.22
CA GLY A 514 -4.56 7.87 -0.01
C GLY A 514 -6.08 7.99 -0.17
N HIS A 515 -6.83 7.78 0.90
CA HIS A 515 -8.29 7.87 0.87
C HIS A 515 -8.86 8.50 2.14
N ASP A 516 -10.04 9.10 2.04
CA ASP A 516 -10.84 9.53 3.19
C ASP A 516 -11.55 8.33 3.85
N GLU A 517 -12.34 8.57 4.89
CA GLU A 517 -13.28 7.55 5.37
C GLU A 517 -14.13 7.07 4.19
N TRP A 518 -14.16 5.74 4.05
CA TRP A 518 -14.49 5.11 2.77
C TRP A 518 -15.93 5.44 2.35
N PHE A 519 -16.87 5.21 3.26
CA PHE A 519 -18.27 5.55 3.08
C PHE A 519 -18.52 7.01 3.44
N THR A 520 -19.17 7.73 2.54
CA THR A 520 -19.41 9.18 2.67
C THR A 520 -20.27 9.47 3.90
N SER A 521 -21.26 8.61 4.13
CA SER A 521 -22.16 8.64 5.28
C SER A 521 -21.49 8.39 6.62
N GLU A 522 -20.26 7.89 6.64
CA GLU A 522 -19.51 7.63 7.87
C GLU A 522 -18.49 8.72 8.19
N ARG A 523 -18.28 9.68 7.28
CA ARG A 523 -17.37 10.81 7.52
C ARG A 523 -17.84 11.67 8.68
N ALA A 524 -16.91 12.15 9.50
CA ALA A 524 -17.22 13.12 10.55
C ALA A 524 -17.94 14.37 9.99
N GLU A 525 -17.50 14.82 8.81
CA GLU A 525 -18.07 15.93 8.07
C GLU A 525 -18.13 15.57 6.57
N LEU A 526 -19.27 15.82 5.93
CA LEU A 526 -19.47 15.54 4.50
C LEU A 526 -18.61 16.44 3.60
N ALA A 527 -18.48 17.71 3.98
CA ALA A 527 -17.85 18.74 3.17
C ALA A 527 -16.35 18.93 3.45
N ALA A 528 -15.63 17.92 3.95
CA ALA A 528 -14.20 18.01 4.25
C ALA A 528 -13.43 16.78 3.75
N SER A 529 -12.12 16.94 3.52
CA SER A 529 -11.24 15.83 3.14
C SER A 529 -9.90 15.92 3.90
N PRO A 530 -9.81 15.29 5.09
CA PRO A 530 -8.55 15.09 5.78
C PRO A 530 -7.48 14.43 4.91
N ALA A 531 -7.87 13.52 4.01
CA ALA A 531 -6.94 12.86 3.10
C ALA A 531 -6.26 13.83 2.14
N ILE A 532 -7.02 14.68 1.40
CA ILE A 532 -6.41 15.66 0.48
C ILE A 532 -5.44 16.58 1.23
N ARG A 533 -5.82 17.02 2.44
CA ARG A 533 -4.96 17.87 3.29
C ARG A 533 -3.63 17.18 3.62
N ALA A 534 -3.69 15.95 4.13
CA ALA A 534 -2.52 15.18 4.51
C ALA A 534 -1.61 14.88 3.31
N LEU A 535 -2.20 14.49 2.18
CA LEU A 535 -1.48 14.18 0.94
C LEU A 535 -0.79 15.43 0.37
N GLY A 536 -1.50 16.55 0.30
CA GLY A 536 -0.96 17.81 -0.19
C GLY A 536 0.19 18.30 0.68
N ALA A 537 0.02 18.28 2.01
CA ALA A 537 1.07 18.66 2.96
C ALA A 537 2.31 17.76 2.82
N ALA A 538 2.12 16.44 2.73
CA ALA A 538 3.23 15.49 2.63
C ALA A 538 4.00 15.63 1.30
N ALA A 539 3.31 15.80 0.18
CA ALA A 539 3.95 15.99 -1.13
C ALA A 539 4.72 17.32 -1.18
N LEU A 540 4.12 18.43 -0.75
CA LEU A 540 4.77 19.74 -0.71
C LEU A 540 5.96 19.79 0.26
N ALA A 541 5.86 19.10 1.41
CA ALA A 541 6.99 18.96 2.33
C ALA A 541 8.15 18.14 1.74
N HIS A 542 7.85 17.10 0.94
CA HIS A 542 8.88 16.33 0.24
C HIS A 542 9.63 17.20 -0.77
N THR A 543 8.90 18.00 -1.57
CA THR A 543 9.49 18.90 -2.58
C THR A 543 10.17 20.13 -1.97
N GLY A 544 9.81 20.51 -0.75
CA GLY A 544 10.36 21.69 -0.07
C GLY A 544 9.79 23.02 -0.56
N ILE A 545 8.61 23.00 -1.20
CA ILE A 545 7.91 24.22 -1.66
C ILE A 545 6.57 24.39 -0.95
N GLY A 546 6.09 25.64 -0.83
CA GLY A 546 4.73 25.94 -0.38
C GLY A 546 3.72 26.03 -1.53
N PRO A 547 2.41 26.03 -1.24
CA PRO A 547 1.34 26.10 -2.24
C PRO A 547 1.37 27.40 -3.07
N GLU A 548 2.00 28.47 -2.59
CA GLU A 548 2.22 29.71 -3.32
C GLU A 548 3.14 29.56 -4.55
N ARG A 549 3.98 28.52 -4.58
CA ARG A 549 4.87 28.21 -5.72
C ARG A 549 4.15 27.48 -6.85
N LEU A 550 2.95 26.95 -6.61
CA LEU A 550 2.15 26.26 -7.62
C LEU A 550 1.50 27.27 -8.56
N ARG A 551 2.05 27.37 -9.78
CA ARG A 551 1.61 28.31 -10.82
C ARG A 551 0.48 27.73 -11.67
N HIS A 552 0.59 26.45 -12.02
CA HIS A 552 -0.40 25.74 -12.82
C HIS A 552 -1.04 24.65 -11.98
N VAL A 553 -2.36 24.65 -11.89
CA VAL A 553 -3.09 23.71 -11.05
C VAL A 553 -4.22 23.09 -11.87
N ASP A 554 -4.32 21.76 -11.78
CA ASP A 554 -5.49 21.03 -12.20
C ASP A 554 -6.06 20.23 -11.03
N LEU A 555 -7.13 20.74 -10.44
CA LEU A 555 -7.92 20.01 -9.46
C LEU A 555 -8.96 19.18 -10.20
N TYR A 556 -9.08 17.90 -9.83
CA TYR A 556 -10.10 17.02 -10.39
C TYR A 556 -11.51 17.62 -10.22
N ALA A 557 -12.16 17.91 -11.35
CA ALA A 557 -13.36 18.74 -11.40
C ALA A 557 -14.56 18.01 -12.01
N CYS A 558 -15.01 16.93 -11.37
CA CYS A 558 -16.25 16.24 -11.76
C CYS A 558 -17.50 17.03 -11.38
N PHE A 559 -17.46 17.69 -10.23
CA PHE A 559 -18.52 18.54 -9.69
C PHE A 559 -17.90 19.71 -8.91
N PRO A 560 -18.59 20.86 -8.80
CA PRO A 560 -18.09 22.03 -8.09
C PRO A 560 -17.60 21.79 -6.67
N VAL A 561 -18.34 21.02 -5.87
CA VAL A 561 -17.94 20.75 -4.48
C VAL A 561 -16.59 20.04 -4.38
N ALA A 562 -16.22 19.18 -5.34
CA ALA A 562 -14.93 18.48 -5.33
C ALA A 562 -13.77 19.48 -5.43
N VAL A 563 -13.90 20.47 -6.33
CA VAL A 563 -12.92 21.55 -6.51
C VAL A 563 -12.88 22.45 -5.28
N GLN A 564 -14.04 22.81 -4.73
CA GLN A 564 -14.13 23.65 -3.52
C GLN A 564 -13.46 22.99 -2.32
N ILE A 565 -13.70 21.69 -2.09
CA ILE A 565 -13.07 20.91 -1.02
C ILE A 565 -11.57 20.85 -1.28
N ALA A 566 -11.13 20.40 -2.46
CA ALA A 566 -9.72 20.23 -2.77
C ALA A 566 -8.93 21.54 -2.64
N ALA A 567 -9.45 22.65 -3.17
CA ALA A 567 -8.80 23.95 -3.08
C ALA A 567 -8.61 24.38 -1.62
N ARG A 568 -9.65 24.21 -0.78
CA ARG A 568 -9.57 24.56 0.64
C ARG A 568 -8.57 23.68 1.39
N GLU A 569 -8.60 22.36 1.18
CA GLU A 569 -7.70 21.42 1.87
C GLU A 569 -6.22 21.59 1.45
N LEU A 570 -5.98 22.08 0.24
CA LEU A 570 -4.64 22.39 -0.29
C LEU A 570 -4.18 23.83 -0.01
N GLY A 571 -5.04 24.67 0.60
CA GLY A 571 -4.73 26.08 0.85
C GLY A 571 -4.66 26.95 -0.42
N LEU A 572 -5.37 26.57 -1.48
CA LEU A 572 -5.43 27.29 -2.75
C LEU A 572 -6.65 28.23 -2.77
N PRO A 573 -6.47 29.56 -2.99
CA PRO A 573 -7.59 30.48 -3.05
C PRO A 573 -8.47 30.22 -4.27
N ILE A 574 -9.76 30.02 -4.05
CA ILE A 574 -10.71 29.62 -5.11
C ILE A 574 -10.99 30.72 -6.16
N GLU A 575 -10.81 31.97 -5.77
CA GLU A 575 -11.05 33.16 -6.59
C GLU A 575 -9.74 33.79 -7.11
N ASP A 576 -8.57 33.12 -7.06
CA ASP A 576 -7.32 33.68 -7.59
C ASP A 576 -7.36 33.73 -9.13
N PRO A 577 -7.52 34.93 -9.76
CA PRO A 577 -7.64 35.01 -11.22
C PRO A 577 -6.33 34.67 -11.93
N ARG A 578 -5.20 34.70 -11.21
CA ARG A 578 -3.87 34.40 -11.78
C ARG A 578 -3.57 32.91 -11.80
N ARG A 579 -4.42 32.09 -11.17
CA ARG A 579 -4.26 30.65 -11.01
C ARG A 579 -5.62 29.96 -11.13
N PRO A 580 -6.12 29.76 -12.36
CA PRO A 580 -7.24 28.88 -12.59
C PRO A 580 -7.00 27.53 -11.93
N LEU A 581 -8.04 26.97 -11.29
CA LEU A 581 -7.96 25.68 -10.61
C LEU A 581 -8.10 24.47 -11.56
N SER A 582 -8.07 24.73 -12.86
CA SER A 582 -7.97 23.72 -13.90
C SER A 582 -7.11 24.26 -15.04
N VAL A 583 -6.33 23.38 -15.67
CA VAL A 583 -5.65 23.67 -16.93
C VAL A 583 -6.36 23.05 -18.12
N THR A 584 -7.23 22.06 -17.90
CA THR A 584 -7.99 21.37 -18.95
C THR A 584 -9.37 21.98 -19.21
N GLY A 585 -9.93 22.65 -18.20
CA GLY A 585 -11.32 23.14 -18.18
C GLY A 585 -12.30 22.23 -17.46
N GLY A 586 -11.82 21.21 -16.75
CA GLY A 586 -12.63 20.30 -15.92
C GLY A 586 -13.47 19.30 -16.71
N LEU A 587 -14.11 18.35 -16.02
CA LEU A 587 -14.79 17.22 -16.68
C LEU A 587 -16.10 17.62 -17.37
N THR A 588 -16.69 18.77 -17.01
CA THR A 588 -17.89 19.30 -17.70
C THR A 588 -17.55 19.76 -19.12
N PHE A 589 -16.52 20.62 -19.25
CA PHE A 589 -16.22 21.33 -20.50
C PHE A 589 -15.03 20.71 -21.23
N GLY A 590 -13.93 20.48 -20.50
CA GLY A 590 -12.76 19.75 -20.99
C GLY A 590 -13.11 18.31 -21.42
N GLY A 591 -14.14 17.73 -20.82
CA GLY A 591 -14.58 16.36 -21.05
C GLY A 591 -14.09 15.42 -19.96
N GLY A 592 -14.93 14.47 -19.56
CA GLY A 592 -14.65 13.55 -18.47
C GLY A 592 -14.44 12.13 -18.98
N PRO A 593 -13.23 11.74 -19.43
CA PRO A 593 -12.93 10.36 -19.81
C PRO A 593 -12.79 9.47 -18.56
N GLY A 594 -13.90 9.34 -17.82
CA GLY A 594 -14.05 8.45 -16.68
C GLY A 594 -12.85 8.46 -15.75
N ASN A 595 -12.13 7.33 -15.73
CA ASN A 595 -10.99 7.11 -14.85
C ASN A 595 -9.72 7.88 -15.28
N ASN A 596 -9.63 8.31 -16.55
CA ASN A 596 -8.40 8.79 -17.18
C ASN A 596 -8.28 10.32 -17.28
N TYR A 597 -9.14 11.10 -16.61
CA TYR A 597 -9.02 12.57 -16.63
C TYR A 597 -7.63 13.04 -16.15
N GLY A 598 -7.06 12.40 -15.12
CA GLY A 598 -5.73 12.73 -14.60
C GLY A 598 -4.60 12.69 -15.65
N GLY A 599 -4.68 11.74 -16.61
CA GLY A 599 -3.70 11.67 -17.70
C GLY A 599 -3.77 12.89 -18.65
N HIS A 600 -4.97 13.40 -18.90
CA HIS A 600 -5.16 14.64 -19.67
C HIS A 600 -4.67 15.88 -18.90
N ALA A 601 -4.94 15.95 -17.59
CA ALA A 601 -4.46 17.03 -16.73
C ALA A 601 -2.94 17.12 -16.75
N VAL A 602 -2.23 15.99 -16.55
CA VAL A 602 -0.76 15.95 -16.60
C VAL A 602 -0.24 16.28 -18.00
N ALA A 603 -0.85 15.74 -19.06
CA ALA A 603 -0.44 16.05 -20.42
C ALA A 603 -0.52 17.56 -20.74
N THR A 604 -1.58 18.23 -20.29
CA THR A 604 -1.74 19.68 -20.46
C THR A 604 -0.77 20.47 -19.56
N LEU A 605 -0.53 20.02 -18.32
CA LEU A 605 0.45 20.65 -17.42
C LEU A 605 1.87 20.63 -18.01
N VAL A 606 2.29 19.51 -18.60
CA VAL A 606 3.63 19.38 -19.21
C VAL A 606 3.86 20.47 -20.26
N THR A 607 2.88 20.72 -21.14
CA THR A 607 2.98 21.77 -22.16
C THR A 607 3.16 23.15 -21.53
N LYS A 608 2.44 23.46 -20.44
CA LYS A 608 2.58 24.73 -19.72
C LYS A 608 3.93 24.85 -19.01
N LEU A 609 4.38 23.78 -18.34
CA LEU A 609 5.65 23.77 -17.61
C LEU A 609 6.87 23.86 -18.54
N ARG A 610 6.79 23.35 -19.77
CA ARG A 610 7.84 23.58 -20.78
C ARG A 610 7.90 25.04 -21.24
N ALA A 611 6.77 25.73 -21.29
CA ALA A 611 6.70 27.16 -21.64
C ALA A 611 7.13 28.07 -20.47
N GLU A 612 6.88 27.65 -19.23
CA GLU A 612 7.26 28.36 -17.99
C GLU A 612 8.15 27.46 -17.11
N PRO A 613 9.43 27.21 -17.48
CA PRO A 613 10.27 26.15 -16.91
C PRO A 613 10.62 26.30 -15.41
N ASP A 614 10.60 27.53 -14.89
CA ASP A 614 10.86 27.82 -13.48
C ASP A 614 9.62 27.63 -12.58
N SER A 615 8.47 27.31 -13.18
CA SER A 615 7.20 27.16 -12.48
C SER A 615 6.95 25.73 -12.01
N PHE A 616 6.02 25.59 -11.06
CA PHE A 616 5.57 24.29 -10.55
C PHE A 616 4.09 24.04 -10.90
N GLY A 617 3.81 22.80 -11.25
CA GLY A 617 2.48 22.30 -11.57
C GLY A 617 1.98 21.32 -10.52
N LEU A 618 0.67 21.32 -10.26
CA LEU A 618 -0.03 20.31 -9.46
C LEU A 618 -1.18 19.71 -10.28
N ALA A 619 -1.24 18.38 -10.36
CA ALA A 619 -2.44 17.67 -10.79
C ALA A 619 -3.01 16.85 -9.63
N THR A 620 -4.33 16.83 -9.51
CA THR A 620 -5.04 15.90 -8.63
C THR A 620 -5.98 15.00 -9.43
N SER A 621 -6.24 13.83 -8.87
CA SER A 621 -7.15 12.84 -9.40
C SER A 621 -7.93 12.24 -8.24
N LEU A 622 -9.21 11.95 -8.50
CA LEU A 622 -10.16 11.65 -7.44
C LEU A 622 -11.09 10.51 -7.87
N GLY A 623 -11.21 9.50 -7.00
CA GLY A 623 -12.11 8.36 -7.18
C GLY A 623 -13.34 8.41 -6.27
N TRP A 624 -14.45 7.88 -6.79
CA TRP A 624 -15.76 7.82 -6.12
C TRP A 624 -16.27 9.19 -5.65
N TYR A 625 -16.56 9.34 -4.35
CA TYR A 625 -17.27 10.49 -3.78
C TYR A 625 -16.33 11.33 -2.91
N VAL A 626 -15.24 11.85 -3.49
CA VAL A 626 -14.11 12.42 -2.73
C VAL A 626 -13.51 11.36 -1.80
N THR A 627 -13.46 10.11 -2.25
CA THR A 627 -13.02 8.98 -1.41
C THR A 627 -11.56 8.67 -1.63
N LYS A 628 -11.16 8.41 -2.88
CA LYS A 628 -9.78 8.06 -3.24
C LYS A 628 -9.09 9.28 -3.84
N HIS A 629 -7.82 9.47 -3.52
CA HIS A 629 -7.06 10.64 -3.94
C HIS A 629 -5.68 10.23 -4.43
N ALA A 630 -5.27 10.80 -5.56
CA ALA A 630 -3.91 10.78 -6.04
C ALA A 630 -3.52 12.18 -6.52
N LEU A 631 -2.30 12.63 -6.22
CA LEU A 631 -1.78 13.91 -6.69
C LEU A 631 -0.31 13.80 -7.11
N GLY A 632 0.12 14.71 -7.96
CA GLY A 632 1.50 14.80 -8.45
C GLY A 632 1.98 16.24 -8.58
N VAL A 633 3.25 16.48 -8.22
CA VAL A 633 3.93 17.77 -8.35
C VAL A 633 5.00 17.70 -9.44
N TYR A 634 4.99 18.67 -10.34
CA TYR A 634 5.76 18.66 -11.58
C TYR A 634 6.49 19.97 -11.82
N SER A 635 7.67 19.93 -12.46
CA SER A 635 8.39 21.12 -12.95
C SER A 635 9.41 20.73 -14.01
N ALA A 636 9.76 21.64 -14.93
CA ALA A 636 10.93 21.47 -15.80
C ALA A 636 12.25 21.72 -15.05
N THR A 637 12.18 22.31 -13.85
CA THR A 637 13.34 22.41 -12.95
C THR A 637 13.63 21.06 -12.31
N PRO A 638 14.89 20.57 -12.31
CA PRO A 638 15.23 19.31 -11.66
C PRO A 638 14.95 19.31 -10.14
N PRO A 639 14.59 18.15 -9.57
CA PRO A 639 14.29 18.05 -8.15
C PRO A 639 15.56 18.05 -7.31
N THR A 640 15.49 18.64 -6.10
CA THR A 640 16.59 18.63 -5.12
C THR A 640 16.64 17.35 -4.30
N ARG A 641 15.57 16.56 -4.32
CA ARG A 641 15.45 15.25 -3.68
C ARG A 641 14.90 14.26 -4.70
N GLY A 642 15.35 13.01 -4.66
CA GLY A 642 14.81 11.95 -5.52
C GLY A 642 13.29 11.82 -5.38
N PHE A 643 12.64 11.43 -6.47
CA PHE A 643 11.20 11.19 -6.48
C PHE A 643 10.78 10.23 -5.36
N ARG A 644 9.63 10.51 -4.74
CA ARG A 644 8.94 9.58 -3.86
C ARG A 644 7.44 9.59 -4.13
N HIS A 645 6.85 8.40 -4.09
CA HIS A 645 5.41 8.22 -3.96
C HIS A 645 5.08 8.12 -2.46
N VAL A 646 4.51 9.19 -1.92
CA VAL A 646 4.26 9.37 -0.49
C VAL A 646 2.87 8.85 -0.11
N THR A 647 2.82 8.01 0.92
CA THR A 647 1.58 7.48 1.52
C THR A 647 1.56 7.84 3.02
N PRO A 648 1.25 9.10 3.36
CA PRO A 648 1.28 9.55 4.75
C PRO A 648 0.20 8.85 5.58
N VAL A 649 0.40 8.78 6.89
CA VAL A 649 -0.68 8.40 7.82
C VAL A 649 -1.75 9.50 7.75
N ILE A 650 -2.99 9.10 7.46
CA ILE A 650 -4.12 10.01 7.39
C ILE A 650 -4.87 9.93 8.72
N GLU A 651 -4.91 11.05 9.44
CA GLU A 651 -5.73 11.18 10.63
C GLU A 651 -7.19 11.35 10.23
N HIS A 652 -8.00 10.33 10.49
CA HIS A 652 -9.44 10.38 10.29
C HIS A 652 -10.12 10.89 11.56
N PRO A 653 -10.88 11.99 11.48
CA PRO A 653 -11.75 12.40 12.59
C PRO A 653 -12.79 11.30 12.90
N PRO A 654 -13.36 11.27 14.11
CA PRO A 654 -14.28 10.21 14.51
C PRO A 654 -15.43 10.01 13.52
N ALA A 655 -15.55 8.79 13.01
CA ALA A 655 -16.59 8.41 12.07
C ALA A 655 -17.98 8.46 12.72
N ARG A 656 -19.01 8.74 11.91
CA ARG A 656 -20.41 8.70 12.33
C ARG A 656 -21.03 7.36 11.93
N PRO A 657 -21.70 6.64 12.83
CA PRO A 657 -22.52 5.50 12.43
C PRO A 657 -23.62 5.94 11.46
N ALA A 658 -23.73 5.24 10.33
CA ALA A 658 -24.75 5.48 9.32
C ALA A 658 -26.01 4.63 9.60
N ARG A 659 -27.19 5.23 9.50
CA ARG A 659 -28.50 4.61 9.70
C ARG A 659 -29.40 4.85 8.50
N SER A 660 -30.16 3.82 8.11
CA SER A 660 -31.20 3.92 7.06
C SER A 660 -32.61 4.19 7.63
N ALA A 661 -32.78 4.10 8.95
CA ALA A 661 -34.04 4.33 9.64
C ALA A 661 -33.78 4.92 11.02
N TYR A 662 -34.68 5.81 11.43
CA TYR A 662 -34.65 6.47 12.74
C TYR A 662 -36.04 7.05 13.05
N SER A 663 -36.36 7.15 14.34
CA SER A 663 -37.55 7.85 14.84
C SER A 663 -37.14 8.68 16.05
N GLY A 664 -37.46 9.97 16.04
CA GLY A 664 -37.04 10.92 17.07
C GLY A 664 -36.50 12.23 16.50
N PRO A 665 -35.95 13.10 17.37
CA PRO A 665 -35.41 14.39 16.98
C PRO A 665 -34.10 14.25 16.20
N ALA A 666 -33.87 15.12 15.22
CA ALA A 666 -32.63 15.22 14.45
C ALA A 666 -32.45 16.66 13.92
N VAL A 667 -31.32 16.92 13.26
CA VAL A 667 -31.02 18.18 12.58
C VAL A 667 -30.66 17.90 11.13
N VAL A 668 -31.17 18.70 10.19
CA VAL A 668 -30.85 18.56 8.76
C VAL A 668 -29.40 19.02 8.52
N GLU A 669 -28.52 18.10 8.12
CA GLU A 669 -27.12 18.41 7.78
C GLU A 669 -26.96 18.75 6.30
N ALA A 670 -27.62 18.00 5.43
CA ALA A 670 -27.55 18.16 3.98
C ALA A 670 -28.80 17.59 3.32
N TYR A 671 -29.12 18.05 2.11
CA TYR A 671 -30.14 17.44 1.28
C TYR A 671 -29.83 17.57 -0.21
N THR A 672 -30.51 16.76 -1.01
CA THR A 672 -30.59 16.91 -2.47
C THR A 672 -31.98 16.48 -2.96
N VAL A 673 -32.35 16.92 -4.16
CA VAL A 673 -33.58 16.52 -4.85
C VAL A 673 -33.21 16.09 -6.27
N PRO A 674 -33.12 14.78 -6.56
CA PRO A 674 -32.90 14.27 -7.91
C PRO A 674 -34.06 14.62 -8.84
N HIS A 675 -33.78 14.89 -10.11
CA HIS A 675 -34.77 15.23 -11.12
C HIS A 675 -34.70 14.30 -12.34
N GLY A 676 -35.88 13.98 -12.87
CA GLY A 676 -36.05 13.26 -14.13
C GLY A 676 -35.56 14.06 -15.34
N ARG A 677 -35.50 13.43 -16.52
CA ARG A 677 -35.10 14.11 -17.77
C ARG A 677 -36.12 15.15 -18.24
N ASP A 678 -37.38 14.98 -17.85
CA ASP A 678 -38.48 15.92 -18.04
C ASP A 678 -38.43 17.11 -17.07
N GLY A 679 -37.52 17.09 -16.09
CA GLY A 679 -37.37 18.12 -15.07
C GLY A 679 -38.30 17.96 -13.88
N ALA A 680 -39.02 16.84 -13.75
CA ALA A 680 -39.83 16.57 -12.56
C ALA A 680 -38.95 16.12 -11.38
N PRO A 681 -39.18 16.62 -10.14
CA PRO A 681 -38.46 16.15 -8.96
C PRO A 681 -38.89 14.72 -8.60
N GLU A 682 -37.94 13.84 -8.29
CA GLU A 682 -38.21 12.41 -8.04
C GLU A 682 -38.39 12.10 -6.55
N ALA A 683 -37.52 12.65 -5.70
CA ALA A 683 -37.50 12.36 -4.26
C ALA A 683 -36.73 13.43 -3.48
N ALA A 684 -37.06 13.60 -2.21
CA ALA A 684 -36.22 14.27 -1.23
C ALA A 684 -35.22 13.27 -0.65
N VAL A 685 -33.92 13.57 -0.74
CA VAL A 685 -32.86 12.78 -0.11
C VAL A 685 -32.18 13.64 0.95
N LEU A 686 -32.20 13.19 2.20
CA LEU A 686 -31.71 13.96 3.35
C LEU A 686 -30.62 13.21 4.12
N SER A 687 -29.63 13.97 4.57
CA SER A 687 -28.71 13.60 5.65
C SER A 687 -29.13 14.33 6.92
N LEU A 688 -29.46 13.57 7.96
CA LEU A 688 -29.87 14.08 9.26
C LEU A 688 -28.87 13.63 10.33
N LEU A 689 -28.66 14.46 11.35
CA LEU A 689 -27.84 14.11 12.52
C LEU A 689 -28.71 13.96 13.76
N THR A 690 -28.60 12.82 14.43
CA THR A 690 -29.29 12.58 15.71
C THR A 690 -28.58 13.33 16.84
N PRO A 691 -29.23 13.53 18.01
CA PRO A 691 -28.57 14.08 19.19
C PRO A 691 -27.33 13.26 19.65
N ALA A 692 -27.27 11.97 19.30
CA ALA A 692 -26.14 11.10 19.58
C ALA A 692 -24.99 11.22 18.55
N GLY A 693 -25.14 12.05 17.52
CA GLY A 693 -24.13 12.27 16.48
C GLY A 693 -24.15 11.25 15.35
N GLU A 694 -25.09 10.31 15.33
CA GLU A 694 -25.27 9.34 14.23
C GLU A 694 -25.85 10.04 13.00
N ARG A 695 -25.51 9.56 11.80
CA ARG A 695 -26.06 10.07 10.55
C ARG A 695 -27.18 9.18 10.06
N VAL A 696 -28.34 9.76 9.80
CA VAL A 696 -29.50 9.08 9.22
C VAL A 696 -29.66 9.55 7.78
N LEU A 697 -29.63 8.61 6.84
CA LEU A 697 -29.90 8.88 5.43
C LEU A 697 -31.31 8.42 5.08
N LEU A 698 -32.13 9.34 4.57
CA LEU A 698 -33.53 9.07 4.23
C LEU A 698 -33.83 9.47 2.79
N ARG A 699 -34.57 8.62 2.10
CA ARG A 699 -35.25 8.94 0.83
C ARG A 699 -36.76 9.01 1.07
N ARG A 700 -37.37 10.07 0.56
CA ARG A 700 -38.75 10.48 0.83
C ARG A 700 -39.41 10.99 -0.45
N SER A 701 -40.69 10.71 -0.64
CA SER A 701 -41.43 11.02 -1.87
C SER A 701 -42.66 11.89 -1.62
N GLU A 702 -42.81 12.37 -0.39
CA GLU A 702 -43.88 13.24 0.06
C GLU A 702 -43.80 14.60 -0.69
N PRO A 703 -44.83 15.00 -1.45
CA PRO A 703 -44.79 16.22 -2.25
C PRO A 703 -44.53 17.49 -1.43
N GLU A 704 -45.07 17.57 -0.21
CA GLU A 704 -44.89 18.72 0.68
C GLU A 704 -43.43 18.89 1.12
N LEU A 705 -42.72 17.79 1.40
CA LEU A 705 -41.30 17.82 1.77
C LEU A 705 -40.43 18.21 0.57
N ILE A 706 -40.75 17.68 -0.61
CA ILE A 706 -40.06 18.04 -1.86
C ILE A 706 -40.22 19.54 -2.13
N ALA A 707 -41.45 20.07 -2.05
CA ALA A 707 -41.71 21.50 -2.22
C ALA A 707 -40.94 22.35 -1.20
N ALA A 708 -40.93 21.95 0.08
CA ALA A 708 -40.18 22.65 1.12
C ALA A 708 -38.66 22.70 0.87
N LEU A 709 -38.08 21.67 0.24
CA LEU A 709 -36.66 21.64 -0.13
C LEU A 709 -36.34 22.47 -1.37
N LEU A 710 -37.28 22.56 -2.32
CA LEU A 710 -37.12 23.33 -3.55
C LEU A 710 -37.30 24.83 -3.33
N GLU A 711 -38.26 25.21 -2.49
CA GLU A 711 -38.65 26.61 -2.25
C GLU A 711 -37.98 27.21 -1.01
N GLY A 712 -37.60 26.36 -0.04
CA GLY A 712 -37.04 26.76 1.24
C GLY A 712 -35.57 26.38 1.43
N ASP A 713 -35.10 26.57 2.66
CA ASP A 713 -33.76 26.15 3.08
C ASP A 713 -33.82 25.49 4.46
N LEU A 714 -33.79 24.16 4.48
CA LEU A 714 -33.90 23.37 5.71
C LEU A 714 -32.57 23.16 6.44
N LEU A 715 -31.43 23.60 5.90
CA LEU A 715 -30.11 23.26 6.44
C LEU A 715 -29.92 23.80 7.86
N GLY A 716 -29.67 22.93 8.82
CA GLY A 716 -29.49 23.29 10.22
C GLY A 716 -30.78 23.44 11.02
N LEU A 717 -31.96 23.22 10.43
CA LEU A 717 -33.21 23.24 11.19
C LEU A 717 -33.41 21.94 12.00
N PRO A 718 -33.96 22.02 13.22
CA PRO A 718 -34.38 20.85 13.96
C PRO A 718 -35.62 20.23 13.31
N VAL A 719 -35.63 18.91 13.26
CA VAL A 719 -36.74 18.10 12.72
C VAL A 719 -37.06 16.93 13.64
N THR A 720 -38.31 16.47 13.61
CA THR A 720 -38.71 15.19 14.17
C THR A 720 -38.96 14.21 13.04
N VAL A 721 -38.26 13.08 13.07
CA VAL A 721 -38.46 11.96 12.15
C VAL A 721 -39.47 11.00 12.76
N SER A 722 -40.47 10.60 11.99
CA SER A 722 -41.45 9.58 12.35
C SER A 722 -41.69 8.63 11.17
N GLU A 723 -42.47 7.57 11.40
CA GLU A 723 -42.94 6.70 10.32
C GLU A 723 -43.78 7.47 9.29
N ASN A 724 -44.48 8.51 9.72
CA ASN A 724 -45.41 9.30 8.90
C ASN A 724 -44.73 10.46 8.15
N GLY A 725 -43.40 10.64 8.28
CA GLY A 725 -42.66 11.68 7.59
C GLY A 725 -41.72 12.48 8.49
N ILE A 726 -41.21 13.59 7.96
CA ILE A 726 -40.28 14.52 8.62
C ILE A 726 -41.02 15.82 8.90
N ARG A 727 -41.10 16.22 10.17
CA ARG A 727 -41.70 17.48 10.59
C ARG A 727 -40.62 18.46 11.03
N VAL A 728 -40.68 19.71 10.55
CA VAL A 728 -39.81 20.80 10.99
C VAL A 728 -40.36 21.38 12.30
N GLU A 729 -39.52 21.49 13.33
CA GLU A 729 -39.94 21.88 14.69
C GLU A 729 -39.83 23.41 14.94
N GLY A 730 -39.21 24.16 14.03
CA GLY A 730 -39.06 25.62 14.15
C GLY A 730 -38.28 26.22 12.98
N SER A 731 -38.04 27.53 13.02
CA SER A 731 -37.28 28.28 12.00
C SER A 731 -35.86 28.65 12.43
N GLU A 732 -35.49 28.40 13.69
CA GLU A 732 -34.16 28.66 14.22
C GLU A 732 -33.18 27.55 13.82
N ARG A 733 -32.01 27.93 13.31
CA ARG A 733 -30.94 26.98 12.94
C ARG A 733 -30.11 26.66 14.17
N VAL A 734 -29.82 25.39 14.37
CA VAL A 734 -29.01 24.89 15.49
C VAL A 734 -27.66 24.38 15.00
N ALA A 735 -26.67 24.36 15.90
CA ALA A 735 -25.38 23.75 15.61
C ALA A 735 -25.54 22.25 15.33
N LEU A 736 -24.82 21.74 14.34
CA LEU A 736 -24.83 20.31 14.01
C LEU A 736 -24.25 19.49 15.18
N PRO A 737 -24.92 18.40 15.61
CA PRO A 737 -24.39 17.51 16.63
C PRO A 737 -22.99 16.99 16.25
N ALA A 738 -22.06 16.99 17.20
CA ALA A 738 -20.72 16.43 17.00
C ALA A 738 -20.78 14.92 16.71
N PRO A 739 -19.78 14.33 16.02
CA PRO A 739 -19.67 12.88 15.90
C PRO A 739 -19.60 12.22 17.30
N PRO A 740 -20.07 10.97 17.45
CA PRO A 740 -19.91 10.24 18.69
C PRO A 740 -18.41 9.99 18.97
N PRO A 741 -18.01 9.80 20.24
CA PRO A 741 -16.66 9.38 20.57
C PRO A 741 -16.30 8.09 19.81
N PRO A 742 -15.08 7.98 19.26
CA PRO A 742 -14.69 6.80 18.51
C PRO A 742 -14.61 5.58 19.46
N PRO A 743 -14.88 4.37 18.95
CA PRO A 743 -14.82 3.14 19.74
C PRO A 743 -13.38 2.76 20.14
N VAL A 744 -12.38 3.42 19.54
CA VAL A 744 -10.96 3.29 19.87
C VAL A 744 -10.35 4.70 19.92
N LEU A 745 -9.66 5.01 21.02
CA LEU A 745 -8.90 6.25 21.18
C LEU A 745 -7.41 5.97 21.01
N VAL A 746 -6.69 6.90 20.39
CA VAL A 746 -5.23 6.83 20.23
C VAL A 746 -4.61 8.08 20.84
N GLN A 747 -3.68 7.91 21.78
CA GLN A 747 -2.94 9.01 22.40
C GLN A 747 -1.44 8.78 22.26
N ARG A 748 -0.71 9.79 21.79
CA ARG A 748 0.76 9.78 21.74
C ARG A 748 1.35 10.38 23.01
N ARG A 749 2.32 9.68 23.62
CA ARG A 749 3.12 10.16 24.76
C ARG A 749 4.60 9.92 24.45
N GLY A 750 5.26 10.91 23.86
CA GLY A 750 6.63 10.78 23.38
C GLY A 750 6.75 9.62 22.39
N ALA A 751 7.58 8.62 22.72
CA ALA A 751 7.80 7.43 21.92
C ALA A 751 6.71 6.33 22.07
N VAL A 752 5.76 6.51 23.00
CA VAL A 752 4.71 5.52 23.32
C VAL A 752 3.36 5.88 22.70
N THR A 753 2.67 4.91 22.13
CA THR A 753 1.30 5.05 21.59
C THR A 753 0.31 4.28 22.47
N VAL A 754 -0.62 4.98 23.10
CA VAL A 754 -1.68 4.38 23.91
C VAL A 754 -2.93 4.20 23.05
N ILE A 755 -3.40 2.96 22.93
CA ILE A 755 -4.59 2.54 22.21
C ILE A 755 -5.63 2.10 23.25
N THR A 756 -6.74 2.81 23.34
CA THR A 756 -7.78 2.55 24.32
C THR A 756 -9.07 2.10 23.64
N VAL A 757 -9.54 0.89 23.94
CA VAL A 757 -10.89 0.44 23.57
C VAL A 757 -11.90 1.24 24.40
N ASN A 758 -12.78 1.97 23.74
CA ASN A 758 -13.64 3.01 24.33
C ASN A 758 -15.13 2.69 24.13
N ARG A 759 -15.58 1.57 24.71
CA ARG A 759 -17.00 1.18 24.79
C ARG A 759 -17.39 0.73 26.21
N PRO A 760 -17.17 1.57 27.24
CA PRO A 760 -17.34 1.16 28.64
C PRO A 760 -18.77 0.71 28.98
N GLN A 761 -19.78 1.26 28.30
CA GLN A 761 -21.20 0.91 28.45
C GLN A 761 -21.52 -0.55 28.13
N VAL A 762 -20.66 -1.23 27.35
CA VAL A 762 -20.73 -2.67 27.07
C VAL A 762 -19.44 -3.39 27.50
N ARG A 763 -18.73 -2.82 28.49
CA ARG A 763 -17.48 -3.36 29.05
C ARG A 763 -16.42 -3.64 27.97
N ASN A 764 -16.30 -2.72 27.02
CA ASN A 764 -15.34 -2.76 25.93
C ASN A 764 -15.41 -4.02 25.06
N ALA A 765 -16.62 -4.60 24.93
CA ALA A 765 -16.84 -5.67 23.96
C ALA A 765 -16.47 -5.21 22.53
N ILE A 766 -15.97 -6.12 21.70
CA ILE A 766 -15.47 -5.81 20.35
C ILE A 766 -16.55 -6.13 19.31
N ASP A 767 -17.02 -5.10 18.62
CA ASP A 767 -17.78 -5.19 17.36
C ASP A 767 -16.84 -4.94 16.16
N LEU A 768 -17.36 -5.02 14.94
CA LEU A 768 -16.55 -4.82 13.73
C LEU A 768 -15.92 -3.42 13.68
N ALA A 769 -16.67 -2.38 14.04
CA ALA A 769 -16.16 -1.00 14.06
C ALA A 769 -14.99 -0.84 15.04
N THR A 770 -15.06 -1.48 16.21
CA THR A 770 -13.96 -1.50 17.19
C THR A 770 -12.75 -2.26 16.65
N ALA A 771 -12.95 -3.42 16.00
CA ALA A 771 -11.87 -4.20 15.42
C ALA A 771 -11.14 -3.41 14.31
N VAL A 772 -11.88 -2.76 13.41
CA VAL A 772 -11.31 -1.86 12.38
C VAL A 772 -10.56 -0.69 13.04
N GLY A 773 -11.10 -0.11 14.12
CA GLY A 773 -10.42 0.94 14.88
C GLY A 773 -9.09 0.48 15.51
N ILE A 774 -9.03 -0.74 16.04
CA ILE A 774 -7.80 -1.34 16.58
C ILE A 774 -6.78 -1.57 15.45
N GLU A 775 -7.23 -2.12 14.32
CA GLU A 775 -6.36 -2.34 13.15
C GLU A 775 -5.73 -1.02 12.67
N ARG A 776 -6.55 0.01 12.44
CA ARG A 776 -6.10 1.35 12.04
C ARG A 776 -5.09 1.94 13.02
N ALA A 777 -5.35 1.82 14.33
CA ALA A 777 -4.45 2.33 15.36
C ALA A 777 -3.08 1.63 15.35
N LEU A 778 -3.07 0.31 15.12
CA LEU A 778 -1.84 -0.49 15.05
C LEU A 778 -1.07 -0.25 13.75
N ASP A 779 -1.76 -0.08 12.63
CA ASP A 779 -1.14 0.25 11.34
C ASP A 779 -0.50 1.64 11.38
N GLY A 780 -1.19 2.63 11.95
CA GLY A 780 -0.61 3.95 12.21
C GLY A 780 0.62 3.88 13.13
N PHE A 781 0.57 3.04 14.17
CA PHE A 781 1.71 2.79 15.05
C PHE A 781 2.89 2.12 14.33
N GLU A 782 2.64 1.17 13.42
CA GLU A 782 3.69 0.54 12.61
C GLU A 782 4.32 1.53 11.63
N ALA A 783 3.51 2.36 10.96
CA ALA A 783 3.98 3.32 9.98
C ALA A 783 4.77 4.50 10.59
N ASP A 784 4.53 4.88 11.85
CA ASP A 784 5.23 5.98 12.52
C ASP A 784 6.65 5.56 12.99
N PRO A 785 7.74 6.05 12.37
CA PRO A 785 9.10 5.73 12.80
C PRO A 785 9.47 6.33 14.16
N ALA A 786 8.76 7.36 14.63
CA ALA A 786 8.94 7.90 15.98
C ALA A 786 8.26 7.03 17.05
N ALA A 787 7.33 6.15 16.66
CA ALA A 787 6.66 5.23 17.57
C ALA A 787 7.48 3.99 17.84
N ARG A 788 7.71 3.73 19.14
CA ARG A 788 8.59 2.65 19.62
C ARG A 788 7.84 1.55 20.35
N VAL A 789 6.83 1.88 21.14
CA VAL A 789 6.05 0.90 21.94
C VAL A 789 4.58 1.29 21.93
N ALA A 790 3.68 0.32 21.82
CA ALA A 790 2.25 0.51 21.96
C ALA A 790 1.74 -0.07 23.30
N ILE A 791 0.69 0.55 23.85
CA ILE A 791 -0.07 0.03 24.99
C ILE A 791 -1.52 -0.13 24.55
N LEU A 792 -2.07 -1.33 24.67
CA LEU A 792 -3.51 -1.59 24.52
C LEU A 792 -4.16 -1.59 25.91
N THR A 793 -5.24 -0.84 26.08
CA THR A 793 -6.02 -0.78 27.32
C THR A 793 -7.51 -0.58 27.02
N GLY A 794 -8.35 -0.58 28.05
CA GLY A 794 -9.80 -0.34 27.92
C GLY A 794 -10.28 0.79 28.82
N ALA A 795 -11.30 1.52 28.38
CA ALA A 795 -11.90 2.63 29.11
C ALA A 795 -12.85 2.15 30.23
N GLY A 796 -13.06 2.99 31.24
CA GLY A 796 -14.10 2.79 32.26
C GLY A 796 -13.86 1.62 33.23
N GLY A 797 -12.61 1.26 33.49
CA GLY A 797 -12.25 0.21 34.48
C GLY A 797 -12.44 -1.22 33.98
N TYR A 798 -12.61 -1.42 32.67
CA TYR A 798 -12.70 -2.73 32.04
C TYR A 798 -11.65 -2.82 30.94
N PHE A 799 -10.95 -3.95 30.84
CA PHE A 799 -10.08 -4.20 29.69
C PHE A 799 -10.92 -4.55 28.47
N CYS A 800 -11.54 -5.74 28.46
CA CYS A 800 -12.44 -6.17 27.39
C CYS A 800 -13.23 -7.43 27.80
N ALA A 801 -14.55 -7.38 27.61
CA ALA A 801 -15.45 -8.51 27.86
C ALA A 801 -15.52 -9.55 26.71
N GLY A 802 -14.77 -9.36 25.62
CA GLY A 802 -14.74 -10.23 24.46
C GLY A 802 -15.57 -9.71 23.29
N MET A 803 -16.05 -10.61 22.43
CA MET A 803 -16.89 -10.24 21.28
C MET A 803 -18.25 -9.71 21.72
N ASP A 804 -18.75 -8.67 21.05
CA ASP A 804 -20.09 -8.15 21.26
C ASP A 804 -21.15 -9.13 20.73
N LEU A 805 -21.71 -9.94 21.62
CA LEU A 805 -22.70 -10.96 21.26
C LEU A 805 -24.00 -10.38 20.68
N LYS A 806 -24.34 -9.12 21.00
CA LYS A 806 -25.51 -8.46 20.40
C LYS A 806 -25.22 -8.09 18.94
N ALA A 807 -23.98 -7.69 18.63
CA ALA A 807 -23.53 -7.48 17.26
C ALA A 807 -23.46 -8.81 16.48
N ALA A 808 -22.91 -9.85 17.10
CA ALA A 808 -22.86 -11.19 16.51
C ALA A 808 -24.26 -11.74 16.16
N ALA A 809 -25.27 -11.51 17.01
CA ALA A 809 -26.66 -11.88 16.72
C ALA A 809 -27.26 -11.16 15.50
N ARG A 810 -26.67 -10.04 15.06
CA ARG A 810 -27.03 -9.32 13.83
C ARG A 810 -26.18 -9.75 12.62
N GLY A 811 -25.31 -10.75 12.77
CA GLY A 811 -24.41 -11.24 11.72
C GLY A 811 -23.07 -10.51 11.63
N GLU A 812 -22.76 -9.60 12.56
CA GLU A 812 -21.46 -8.92 12.58
C GLU A 812 -20.39 -9.84 13.18
N VAL A 813 -19.24 -9.96 12.52
CA VAL A 813 -18.07 -10.65 13.06
C VAL A 813 -16.93 -9.64 13.17
N PRO A 814 -16.28 -9.48 14.34
CA PRO A 814 -15.16 -8.56 14.50
C PRO A 814 -13.91 -9.15 13.86
N PHE A 815 -13.89 -9.20 12.53
CA PHE A 815 -12.82 -9.75 11.71
C PHE A 815 -12.43 -8.71 10.66
N THR A 816 -11.15 -8.36 10.65
CA THR A 816 -10.57 -7.40 9.70
C THR A 816 -9.77 -8.15 8.64
N GLU A 817 -9.67 -7.59 7.44
CA GLU A 817 -8.94 -8.22 6.33
C GLU A 817 -7.42 -8.24 6.58
N GLY A 818 -6.86 -7.18 7.18
CA GLY A 818 -5.42 -7.03 7.37
C GLY A 818 -4.86 -7.76 8.59
N ARG A 819 -5.55 -7.69 9.73
CA ARG A 819 -5.09 -8.21 11.04
C ARG A 819 -5.95 -9.32 11.63
N GLY A 820 -7.03 -9.72 10.93
CA GLY A 820 -7.86 -10.87 11.28
C GLY A 820 -8.79 -10.61 12.48
N PRO A 821 -9.03 -11.62 13.35
CA PRO A 821 -9.95 -11.50 14.47
C PRO A 821 -9.57 -10.35 15.43
N LEU A 822 -10.58 -9.64 15.91
CA LEU A 822 -10.49 -8.52 16.85
C LEU A 822 -9.61 -7.34 16.38
N GLY A 823 -9.20 -7.31 15.10
CA GLY A 823 -8.35 -6.26 14.56
C GLY A 823 -6.86 -6.41 14.88
N ILE A 824 -6.43 -7.54 15.44
CA ILE A 824 -5.05 -7.74 15.91
C ILE A 824 -4.57 -9.18 15.91
N ALA A 825 -5.47 -10.15 16.13
CA ALA A 825 -5.09 -11.48 16.58
C ALA A 825 -4.29 -12.29 15.55
N ALA A 826 -4.50 -12.10 14.25
CA ALA A 826 -3.74 -12.83 13.23
C ALA A 826 -2.37 -12.18 12.97
N LYS A 827 -2.27 -10.86 13.09
CA LYS A 827 -1.06 -10.07 12.82
C LYS A 827 -0.87 -8.98 13.88
N PRO A 828 -0.33 -9.32 15.07
CA PRO A 828 0.11 -8.33 16.05
C PRO A 828 1.20 -7.41 15.47
N PRO A 829 1.46 -6.22 16.04
CA PRO A 829 2.54 -5.34 15.58
C PRO A 829 3.91 -6.04 15.73
N GLY A 830 4.84 -5.78 14.82
CA GLY A 830 6.25 -6.15 14.92
C GLY A 830 7.01 -5.31 15.95
N LYS A 831 6.56 -4.07 16.22
CA LYS A 831 7.02 -3.28 17.36
C LYS A 831 6.40 -3.78 18.69
N PRO A 832 7.02 -3.53 19.86
CA PRO A 832 6.51 -3.98 21.15
C PRO A 832 5.09 -3.48 21.47
N LEU A 833 4.28 -4.39 22.03
CA LEU A 833 2.92 -4.15 22.51
C LEU A 833 2.74 -4.63 23.95
N ILE A 834 2.20 -3.76 24.79
CA ILE A 834 1.85 -4.06 26.19
C ILE A 834 0.34 -4.03 26.37
N ALA A 835 -0.25 -5.04 27.00
CA ALA A 835 -1.63 -4.96 27.47
C ALA A 835 -1.65 -4.40 28.91
N ALA A 836 -2.37 -3.29 29.11
CA ALA A 836 -2.66 -2.73 30.43
C ALA A 836 -4.09 -3.10 30.84
N VAL A 837 -4.22 -4.13 31.67
CA VAL A 837 -5.47 -4.80 32.00
C VAL A 837 -6.04 -4.29 33.31
N GLU A 838 -7.20 -3.65 33.22
CA GLU A 838 -8.09 -3.34 34.35
C GLU A 838 -9.31 -4.26 34.31
N GLY A 839 -9.79 -4.72 35.46
CA GLY A 839 -10.96 -5.59 35.52
C GLY A 839 -10.83 -6.88 34.68
N PRO A 840 -11.92 -7.41 34.10
CA PRO A 840 -11.89 -8.67 33.36
C PRO A 840 -11.28 -8.56 31.95
N ALA A 841 -10.38 -9.49 31.63
CA ALA A 841 -9.96 -9.84 30.28
C ALA A 841 -10.53 -11.23 29.94
N LEU A 842 -11.72 -11.27 29.35
CA LEU A 842 -12.47 -12.52 29.14
C LEU A 842 -12.78 -12.76 27.67
N ALA A 843 -12.81 -14.04 27.28
CA ALA A 843 -13.05 -14.47 25.90
C ALA A 843 -12.10 -13.74 24.93
N GLY A 844 -12.62 -13.08 23.90
CA GLY A 844 -11.84 -12.21 23.01
C GLY A 844 -10.99 -11.15 23.74
N GLY A 845 -11.38 -10.69 24.93
CA GLY A 845 -10.56 -9.78 25.72
C GLY A 845 -9.31 -10.45 26.30
N CYS A 846 -9.39 -11.73 26.67
CA CYS A 846 -8.22 -12.52 27.01
C CYS A 846 -7.34 -12.72 25.76
N GLU A 847 -7.95 -12.95 24.60
CA GLU A 847 -7.23 -13.09 23.33
C GLU A 847 -6.48 -11.81 22.92
N LEU A 848 -7.06 -10.64 23.18
CA LEU A 848 -6.38 -9.34 23.02
C LEU A 848 -5.16 -9.24 23.94
N ALA A 849 -5.30 -9.59 25.23
CA ALA A 849 -4.18 -9.57 26.17
C ALA A 849 -3.08 -10.57 25.77
N LEU A 850 -3.47 -11.75 25.29
CA LEU A 850 -2.55 -12.79 24.82
C LEU A 850 -1.81 -12.39 23.53
N ALA A 851 -2.42 -11.55 22.69
CA ALA A 851 -1.79 -10.99 21.49
C ALA A 851 -0.74 -9.92 21.80
N ALA A 852 -0.71 -9.36 23.02
CA ALA A 852 0.35 -8.47 23.47
C ALA A 852 1.59 -9.24 23.93
N ASP A 853 2.76 -8.64 23.77
CA ASP A 853 4.03 -9.25 24.16
C ASP A 853 4.15 -9.31 25.69
N LEU A 854 3.76 -8.22 26.35
CA LEU A 854 3.83 -8.04 27.79
C LEU A 854 2.45 -7.70 28.36
N VAL A 855 2.18 -8.14 29.58
CA VAL A 855 0.92 -7.85 30.29
C VAL A 855 1.22 -7.20 31.63
N VAL A 856 0.62 -6.03 31.86
CA VAL A 856 0.54 -5.36 33.15
C VAL A 856 -0.91 -5.39 33.58
N ALA A 857 -1.21 -5.85 34.79
CA ALA A 857 -2.59 -6.04 35.23
C ALA A 857 -2.84 -5.51 36.64
N ALA A 858 -4.04 -5.00 36.88
CA ALA A 858 -4.49 -4.73 38.23
C ALA A 858 -4.61 -6.03 39.04
N ARG A 859 -4.30 -5.99 40.34
CA ARG A 859 -4.33 -7.17 41.22
C ARG A 859 -5.68 -7.89 41.26
N ASP A 860 -6.77 -7.16 41.07
CA ASP A 860 -8.16 -7.66 41.06
C ASP A 860 -8.67 -8.05 39.67
N SER A 861 -7.84 -7.94 38.63
CA SER A 861 -8.18 -8.41 37.28
C SER A 861 -8.28 -9.94 37.21
N ILE A 862 -9.03 -10.41 36.21
CA ILE A 862 -9.21 -11.84 35.91
C ILE A 862 -8.99 -12.12 34.43
N PHE A 863 -8.47 -13.31 34.12
CA PHE A 863 -8.16 -13.77 32.76
C PHE A 863 -8.86 -15.10 32.49
N GLY A 864 -9.49 -15.25 31.33
CA GLY A 864 -10.12 -16.53 30.98
C GLY A 864 -10.73 -16.59 29.58
N ILE A 865 -10.94 -17.81 29.10
CA ILE A 865 -11.58 -18.13 27.83
C ILE A 865 -12.87 -18.97 28.06
N PRO A 866 -13.98 -18.33 28.47
CA PRO A 866 -15.22 -19.00 28.85
C PRO A 866 -16.10 -19.44 27.65
N GLU A 867 -15.55 -19.49 26.43
CA GLU A 867 -16.23 -19.80 25.18
C GLU A 867 -16.90 -21.18 25.21
N VAL A 868 -16.26 -22.18 25.83
CA VAL A 868 -16.80 -23.54 25.94
C VAL A 868 -18.12 -23.60 26.72
N LYS A 869 -18.33 -22.69 27.69
CA LYS A 869 -19.60 -22.55 28.42
C LYS A 869 -20.74 -22.03 27.55
N ARG A 870 -20.43 -21.56 26.33
CA ARG A 870 -21.37 -20.99 25.35
C ARG A 870 -21.40 -21.80 24.05
N GLY A 871 -20.78 -22.99 24.03
CA GLY A 871 -20.68 -23.82 22.82
C GLY A 871 -19.78 -23.22 21.73
N LEU A 872 -18.85 -22.34 22.11
CA LEU A 872 -17.92 -21.65 21.22
C LEU A 872 -16.47 -22.10 21.48
N VAL A 873 -15.56 -21.68 20.60
CA VAL A 873 -14.10 -21.89 20.74
C VAL A 873 -13.39 -20.54 20.64
N ALA A 874 -12.37 -20.33 21.46
CA ALA A 874 -11.51 -19.13 21.43
C ALA A 874 -10.58 -19.15 20.19
N VAL A 875 -11.17 -18.83 19.03
CA VAL A 875 -10.53 -18.88 17.70
C VAL A 875 -9.81 -17.58 17.32
N GLY A 876 -9.88 -16.53 18.13
CA GLY A 876 -8.99 -15.36 18.07
C GLY A 876 -7.58 -15.67 18.57
N GLY A 877 -7.20 -16.95 18.63
CA GLY A 877 -5.88 -17.43 19.04
C GLY A 877 -5.74 -17.71 20.53
N GLY A 878 -6.81 -17.66 21.32
CA GLY A 878 -6.78 -17.95 22.75
C GLY A 878 -6.20 -19.33 23.06
N VAL A 879 -6.73 -20.39 22.44
CA VAL A 879 -6.21 -21.76 22.64
C VAL A 879 -4.79 -21.95 22.11
N LEU A 880 -4.40 -21.23 21.04
CA LEU A 880 -3.06 -21.29 20.45
C LEU A 880 -2.03 -20.63 21.37
N ARG A 881 -2.33 -19.43 21.86
CA ARG A 881 -1.40 -18.61 22.65
C ARG A 881 -1.33 -19.07 24.11
N LEU A 882 -2.41 -19.56 24.70
CA LEU A 882 -2.36 -20.16 26.04
C LEU A 882 -1.43 -21.37 26.08
N ALA A 883 -1.48 -22.23 25.06
CA ALA A 883 -0.61 -23.40 24.97
C ALA A 883 0.89 -23.05 24.90
N ARG A 884 1.22 -21.84 24.40
CA ARG A 884 2.60 -21.33 24.31
C ARG A 884 3.04 -20.57 25.56
N ARG A 885 2.11 -19.90 26.25
CA ARG A 885 2.41 -18.97 27.36
C ARG A 885 2.22 -19.57 28.76
N LEU A 886 1.50 -20.66 28.89
CA LEU A 886 1.22 -21.31 30.18
C LEU A 886 1.62 -22.78 30.16
N PRO A 887 1.89 -23.38 31.35
CA PRO A 887 2.00 -24.82 31.46
C PRO A 887 0.76 -25.51 30.88
N ARG A 888 0.98 -26.55 30.07
CA ARG A 888 -0.08 -27.25 29.32
C ARG A 888 -1.29 -27.64 30.19
N ALA A 889 -1.07 -28.10 31.41
CA ALA A 889 -2.14 -28.49 32.32
C ALA A 889 -3.06 -27.31 32.67
N ILE A 890 -2.47 -26.14 32.96
CA ILE A 890 -3.23 -24.91 33.27
C ILE A 890 -3.94 -24.38 32.03
N ALA A 891 -3.27 -24.41 30.87
CA ALA A 891 -3.91 -24.01 29.61
C ALA A 891 -5.14 -24.87 29.29
N LEU A 892 -5.06 -26.19 29.52
CA LEU A 892 -6.20 -27.10 29.36
C LEU A 892 -7.28 -26.88 30.43
N GLU A 893 -6.91 -26.62 31.67
CA GLU A 893 -7.87 -26.29 32.73
C GLU A 893 -8.73 -25.09 32.33
N LEU A 894 -8.10 -23.98 31.94
CA LEU A 894 -8.76 -22.78 31.43
C LEU A 894 -9.66 -23.09 30.21
N ALA A 895 -9.12 -23.82 29.23
CA ALA A 895 -9.83 -24.08 27.98
C ALA A 895 -11.00 -25.07 28.11
N LEU A 896 -10.88 -26.08 28.98
CA LEU A 896 -11.88 -27.14 29.13
C LEU A 896 -12.97 -26.78 30.13
N THR A 897 -12.63 -26.06 31.20
CA THR A 897 -13.61 -25.62 32.21
C THR A 897 -14.28 -24.31 31.82
N GLY A 898 -13.56 -23.42 31.14
CA GLY A 898 -13.98 -22.04 30.91
C GLY A 898 -14.00 -21.20 32.20
N ASP A 899 -13.34 -21.64 33.27
CA ASP A 899 -13.16 -20.88 34.51
C ASP A 899 -11.99 -19.89 34.38
N PRO A 900 -12.10 -18.66 34.93
CA PRO A 900 -11.02 -17.69 34.88
C PRO A 900 -9.99 -17.91 36.00
N ILE A 901 -8.78 -17.38 35.82
CA ILE A 901 -7.76 -17.23 36.86
C ILE A 901 -7.59 -15.75 37.26
N THR A 902 -7.11 -15.50 38.48
CA THR A 902 -6.80 -14.14 38.96
C THR A 902 -5.50 -13.61 38.34
N ALA A 903 -5.35 -12.29 38.27
CA ALA A 903 -4.11 -11.65 37.83
C ALA A 903 -2.90 -12.05 38.69
N VAL A 904 -3.09 -12.21 40.00
CA VAL A 904 -2.04 -12.72 40.91
C VAL A 904 -1.57 -14.11 40.48
N ARG A 905 -2.51 -15.03 40.24
CA ARG A 905 -2.17 -16.38 39.77
C ARG A 905 -1.54 -16.34 38.37
N ALA A 906 -2.03 -15.48 37.48
CA ALA A 906 -1.45 -15.30 36.16
C ALA A 906 0.00 -14.76 36.23
N ALA A 907 0.33 -13.92 37.20
CA ALA A 907 1.69 -13.42 37.44
C ALA A 907 2.62 -14.53 37.95
N GLU A 908 2.16 -15.36 38.91
CA GLU A 908 2.90 -16.53 39.39
C GLU A 908 3.25 -17.53 38.27
N LEU A 909 2.38 -17.60 37.25
CA LEU A 909 2.54 -18.49 36.10
C LEU A 909 3.31 -17.85 34.93
N GLY A 910 3.72 -16.59 35.05
CA GLY A 910 4.49 -15.88 34.02
C GLY A 910 3.66 -15.29 32.86
N LEU A 911 2.32 -15.30 32.96
CA LEU A 911 1.45 -14.64 31.98
C LEU A 911 1.41 -13.12 32.17
N VAL A 912 1.43 -12.65 33.42
CA VAL A 912 1.45 -11.23 33.78
C VAL A 912 2.86 -10.83 34.23
N ASN A 913 3.44 -9.82 33.60
CA ASN A 913 4.79 -9.33 33.87
C ASN A 913 4.88 -8.43 35.10
N ALA A 914 3.83 -7.63 35.36
CA ALA A 914 3.77 -6.75 36.53
C ALA A 914 2.33 -6.59 37.03
N LEU A 915 2.19 -6.52 38.36
CA LEU A 915 0.93 -6.23 39.02
C LEU A 915 0.90 -4.77 39.47
N ALA A 916 -0.23 -4.11 39.29
CA ALA A 916 -0.52 -2.77 39.80
C ALA A 916 -1.72 -2.82 40.77
N ASP A 917 -1.86 -1.79 41.60
CA ASP A 917 -3.11 -1.59 42.34
C ASP A 917 -4.25 -1.22 41.36
N PRO A 918 -5.52 -1.51 41.70
CA PRO A 918 -6.65 -1.21 40.82
C PRO A 918 -6.67 0.25 40.35
N GLY A 919 -6.86 0.46 39.04
CA GLY A 919 -6.75 1.77 38.39
C GLY A 919 -5.31 2.20 38.03
N GLY A 920 -4.29 1.43 38.41
CA GLY A 920 -2.88 1.73 38.17
C GLY A 920 -2.25 0.98 36.99
N ALA A 921 -2.96 0.12 36.28
CA ALA A 921 -2.37 -0.75 35.25
C ALA A 921 -1.79 0.05 34.07
N LEU A 922 -2.46 1.13 33.64
CA LEU A 922 -1.98 1.97 32.53
C LEU A 922 -0.69 2.72 32.90
N GLU A 923 -0.62 3.31 34.09
CA GLU A 923 0.58 4.03 34.54
C GLU A 923 1.77 3.08 34.73
N ALA A 924 1.53 1.88 35.27
CA ALA A 924 2.56 0.85 35.35
C ALA A 924 3.01 0.34 33.95
N ALA A 925 2.09 0.22 33.00
CA ALA A 925 2.41 -0.12 31.61
C ALA A 925 3.20 1.00 30.90
N LEU A 926 2.89 2.27 31.17
CA LEU A 926 3.64 3.42 30.67
C LEU A 926 5.09 3.40 31.18
N ALA A 927 5.29 3.18 32.48
CA ALA A 927 6.63 3.04 33.05
C ALA A 927 7.41 1.88 32.41
N LEU A 928 6.75 0.76 32.11
CA LEU A 928 7.37 -0.36 31.39
C LEU A 928 7.68 0.00 29.93
N ALA A 929 6.78 0.70 29.24
CA ALA A 929 6.96 1.13 27.85
C ALA A 929 8.12 2.13 27.72
N GLU A 930 8.26 3.08 28.65
CA GLU A 930 9.37 4.04 28.68
C GLU A 930 10.72 3.34 28.83
N ARG A 931 10.80 2.32 29.69
CA ARG A 931 12.01 1.49 29.83
C ARG A 931 12.37 0.74 28.57
N ILE A 932 11.40 0.38 27.73
CA ILE A 932 11.65 -0.25 26.43
C ILE A 932 12.06 0.82 25.40
N ALA A 933 11.37 1.96 25.39
CA ALA A 933 11.54 3.03 24.40
C ALA A 933 12.92 3.71 24.43
N VAL A 934 13.65 3.63 25.56
CA VAL A 934 15.04 4.13 25.67
C VAL A 934 16.08 3.20 25.05
N ASN A 935 15.70 2.03 24.53
CA ASN A 935 16.62 1.10 23.87
C ASN A 935 16.63 1.28 22.35
N ALA A 936 17.66 0.77 21.69
CA ALA A 936 17.79 0.82 20.24
C ALA A 936 16.60 0.10 19.56
N PRO A 937 15.80 0.80 18.74
CA PRO A 937 14.54 0.28 18.19
C PRO A 937 14.72 -0.97 17.34
N LEU A 938 15.79 -1.02 16.51
CA LEU A 938 16.07 -2.17 15.65
C LEU A 938 16.45 -3.40 16.48
N SER A 939 17.21 -3.22 17.56
CA SER A 939 17.58 -4.32 18.47
C SER A 939 16.38 -4.87 19.22
N VAL A 940 15.47 -4.01 19.66
CA VAL A 940 14.22 -4.41 20.32
C VAL A 940 13.33 -5.21 19.36
N ALA A 941 13.11 -4.69 18.15
CA ALA A 941 12.30 -5.36 17.13
C ALA A 941 12.90 -6.72 16.72
N ALA A 942 14.21 -6.79 16.49
CA ALA A 942 14.91 -8.04 16.17
C ALA A 942 14.80 -9.06 17.31
N SER A 943 14.98 -8.63 18.55
CA SER A 943 14.90 -9.52 19.73
C SER A 943 13.50 -10.12 19.87
N LYS A 944 12.45 -9.31 19.72
CA LYS A 944 11.06 -9.79 19.71
C LYS A 944 10.84 -10.80 18.59
N ARG A 945 11.24 -10.46 17.36
CA ARG A 945 11.08 -11.33 16.18
C ARG A 945 11.77 -12.68 16.36
N ILE A 946 12.99 -12.71 16.91
CA ILE A 946 13.71 -13.94 17.21
C ILE A 946 12.93 -14.80 18.20
N ILE A 947 12.42 -14.21 19.30
CA ILE A 947 11.64 -14.94 20.30
C ILE A 947 10.38 -15.55 19.67
N ASP A 948 9.64 -14.76 18.88
CA ASP A 948 8.38 -15.20 18.26
C ASP A 948 8.59 -16.32 17.22
N GLU A 949 9.61 -16.20 16.38
CA GLU A 949 9.86 -17.15 15.29
C GLU A 949 10.61 -18.41 15.77
N SER A 950 11.41 -18.33 16.85
CA SER A 950 12.30 -19.42 17.27
C SER A 950 11.61 -20.67 17.81
N VAL A 951 10.33 -20.59 18.15
CA VAL A 951 9.55 -21.69 18.75
C VAL A 951 9.60 -22.97 17.91
N ASP A 952 9.57 -22.82 16.58
CA ASP A 952 9.51 -23.94 15.64
C ASP A 952 10.83 -24.15 14.86
N TRP A 953 11.93 -23.47 15.25
CA TRP A 953 13.22 -23.61 14.58
C TRP A 953 13.89 -24.95 14.90
N PRO A 954 14.46 -25.65 13.90
CA PRO A 954 15.36 -26.77 14.15
C PRO A 954 16.57 -26.32 14.97
N THR A 955 16.95 -27.08 16.00
CA THR A 955 18.06 -26.72 16.91
C THR A 955 19.37 -26.41 16.19
N GLY A 956 19.66 -27.11 15.08
CA GLY A 956 20.86 -26.89 14.27
C GLY A 956 20.86 -25.59 13.46
N GLU A 957 19.70 -24.97 13.24
CA GLU A 957 19.53 -23.76 12.43
C GLU A 957 19.36 -22.48 13.28
N GLY A 958 19.13 -22.62 14.59
CA GLY A 958 18.71 -21.50 15.44
C GLY A 958 19.68 -20.32 15.45
N PHE A 959 20.98 -20.57 15.55
CA PHE A 959 22.00 -19.50 15.51
C PHE A 959 22.09 -18.81 14.14
N ALA A 960 21.90 -19.55 13.04
CA ALA A 960 21.93 -18.98 11.70
C ALA A 960 20.74 -18.05 11.48
N ARG A 961 19.52 -18.53 11.75
CA ARG A 961 18.28 -17.73 11.66
C ARG A 961 18.30 -16.53 12.60
N GLN A 962 18.82 -16.68 13.83
CA GLN A 962 19.04 -15.57 14.74
C GLN A 962 19.98 -14.52 14.14
N GLY A 963 21.10 -14.96 13.56
CA GLY A 963 22.08 -14.08 12.93
C GLY A 963 21.49 -13.26 11.79
N GLU A 964 20.66 -13.88 10.94
CA GLU A 964 19.95 -13.19 9.84
C GLU A 964 19.04 -12.07 10.35
N ILE A 965 18.26 -12.34 11.39
CA ILE A 965 17.35 -11.35 11.97
C ILE A 965 18.12 -10.25 12.71
N ALA A 966 19.13 -10.63 13.50
CA ALA A 966 19.93 -9.69 14.29
C ALA A 966 20.85 -8.81 13.43
N GLY A 967 21.23 -9.27 12.23
CA GLY A 967 22.20 -8.61 11.35
C GLY A 967 21.87 -7.14 11.11
N ALA A 968 20.63 -6.83 10.73
CA ALA A 968 20.18 -5.46 10.48
C ALA A 968 20.27 -4.55 11.73
N ALA A 969 20.04 -5.09 12.92
CA ALA A 969 20.17 -4.32 14.16
C ALA A 969 21.64 -4.10 14.52
N LEU A 970 22.48 -5.12 14.35
CA LEU A 970 23.92 -5.07 14.67
C LEU A 970 24.72 -4.19 13.72
N SER A 971 24.24 -3.99 12.48
CA SER A 971 24.88 -3.16 11.46
C SER A 971 24.36 -1.72 11.38
N SER A 972 23.40 -1.37 12.22
CA SER A 972 22.69 -0.07 12.19
C SER A 972 23.55 1.12 12.69
N GLU A 973 23.13 2.35 12.35
CA GLU A 973 23.69 3.56 13.00
C GLU A 973 23.48 3.50 14.52
N ASP A 974 22.40 2.88 14.98
CA ASP A 974 22.10 2.70 16.40
C ASP A 974 23.13 1.81 17.09
N ALA A 975 23.59 0.72 16.47
CA ALA A 975 24.64 -0.12 17.07
C ALA A 975 25.95 0.67 17.26
N ALA A 976 26.35 1.45 16.25
CA ALA A 976 27.54 2.30 16.33
C ALA A 976 27.39 3.41 17.39
N GLU A 977 26.22 4.04 17.45
CA GLU A 977 25.88 5.04 18.45
C GLU A 977 25.89 4.46 19.87
N GLY A 978 25.40 3.24 20.07
CA GLY A 978 25.40 2.56 21.37
C GLY A 978 26.82 2.39 21.91
N VAL A 979 27.75 1.93 21.05
CA VAL A 979 29.18 1.79 21.40
C VAL A 979 29.81 3.16 21.69
N LEU A 980 29.50 4.16 20.86
CA LEU A 980 30.04 5.51 21.02
C LEU A 980 29.54 6.18 22.31
N ALA A 981 28.24 6.15 22.56
CA ALA A 981 27.60 6.75 23.73
C ALA A 981 28.08 6.09 25.02
N PHE A 982 28.24 4.76 25.03
CA PHE A 982 28.84 4.02 26.15
C PHE A 982 30.27 4.49 26.42
N THR A 983 31.10 4.60 25.38
CA THR A 983 32.49 5.05 25.48
C THR A 983 32.58 6.50 25.99
N GLN A 984 31.67 7.35 25.54
CA GLN A 984 31.59 8.77 25.90
C GLN A 984 30.83 9.03 27.21
N LYS A 985 30.28 7.99 27.86
CA LYS A 985 29.44 8.07 29.07
C LYS A 985 28.28 9.07 28.95
N ARG A 986 27.63 9.12 27.79
CA ARG A 986 26.44 9.94 27.54
C ARG A 986 25.25 9.06 27.16
N PRO A 987 24.01 9.58 27.26
CA PRO A 987 22.85 8.89 26.71
C PRO A 987 22.99 8.70 25.19
N PRO A 988 22.58 7.54 24.65
CA PRO A 988 22.56 7.30 23.21
C PRO A 988 21.40 8.04 22.54
N VAL A 989 21.58 8.39 21.26
CA VAL A 989 20.56 9.02 20.42
C VAL A 989 20.18 8.09 19.27
N TRP A 990 19.10 7.31 19.48
CA TRP A 990 18.65 6.33 18.50
C TRP A 990 17.91 6.97 17.32
N LYS A 991 18.32 6.63 16.10
CA LYS A 991 17.71 7.08 14.85
C LYS A 991 16.83 6.01 14.20
N GLY A 992 17.01 4.73 14.54
CA GLY A 992 16.23 3.64 13.97
C GLY A 992 16.52 3.38 12.50
N ARG A 993 17.78 3.49 12.10
CA ARG A 993 18.25 3.23 10.73
C ARG A 993 19.68 2.75 10.70
#